data_AF-A0A8T3PZR4-F1
#
_entry.id   AF-A0A8T3PZR4-F1
#
_cell.length_a   1.000
_cell.length_b   1.000
_cell.length_c   1.000
_cell.angle_alpha   90.00
_cell.angle_beta   90.00
_cell.angle_gamma   90.00
#
_symmetry.space_group_name_H-M   'P 1'
#
loop_
_entity.id
_entity.type
_entity.pdbx_description
1 polymer ?
#
loop_
_entity_poly.entity_id
_entity_poly.type
_entity_poly.pdbx_seq_one_letter_code
_entity_poly.pdbx_strand_id
1 'polypeptide(L)'
;MEQLMAGGKPIVGGEEVPAMSDDERRLLHVLATKLNSLAKGAELVKQIEKELSAILSLPDAKDLTSSLVVAPPTFWRFGRLKAYSFRGLAPAGHEWPFDFNGQSCLFHGGNGSGKSSLMGAVAWCLTGQLFRDDCEPCAPQPIEIYTTDDRAKAAGTRPCALALTDAAGANTSADAPFWVELELLPNEGNSASTPIWIRRHRSDGLSTSLDGVTWRKISTVDEIGISELDTELHVLMPARVPHLRFGKTPELVRLFAQVVGLDDLEAIAEGAKSVHAAFTRTANTIEKDQLVPLRQQVDDLVHDLDALAPSVIKSMTGYAAATGATRALSDVAQLGTSISERLNAQRRTLASSLGLSMPGVDGADDATFVEQLKLLPGQVQACVTQLERPLDQLFPSVLQAGQPSPDELEVASTKLSAFVESAVRISNDRAKWAKRESTDPALQAMLAAAAQYDESDDQCPVCLRPMAEVPDRRSTLLDLKSLKDQAHLKREVEDLETGLIAELRTIVSHAHAARAQKSMSQRVQDDWTKLKSNACSGLLLQLAERLDDRITSTTLSSAASASVSERAAPVLPTGFQRLAGAIADAKGYLVWARGMNAELSVVRAALERVVRSDPSSLRATVEMGRTLSDEIGTLGQAHQLAGRLWKALKLINDHNAHVQRASAMAAAAGPIKDLGDLARKEAFDVVKRVDPEVKEYYARLYGNEVLELNLITSGHAANRNIKTEINAYFKVGKERVPIGPFSNAGRLRGIMLSFVFALLKHSRNSIGLIVLDDPALSMDDEHKTRFLDDLIAPVMADRQVVLATHYESFFKAAETHFRSGERFNVVPKRSRSDAVNFEPADLLVRLEQFLSRPTSAWREAGNNLRLWAERTLAALSAYAPDPFVVFNNVPATVAAYKAIVDDRVATERRDRIVAALESPVFERVRNACAHDEEPIENDVRDALKVLKESNADVDFELKRLKTLHRHSVLGRGLGRRPYLESLPIQLEAPPMRLAIEARAAAATGGAGIEWLESSLADLPRLPLLMALDDALAPTCSRGNILIMDSDDAGVSSSDLVAVQTEDGHRYARRFWADERGVQLEATNPTMAFEPVFLGTGKHRIRKIAGVLFDGYPVRSRRETGKEWTAIETAPPNLLNNVIGVRVVGASLQPLASEGQIVLVRKQSVTTVSPGALACVDIDGGGVVLKRCYPLGAKWVLNPLNLIDVIDPIVVDATNLRHVYPVLGVLFSVRLESERSVITPRALAS
;
A
#
# COMPACT_ATOMS: atom_id res chain seq x y z
N MET A 1 20.22 20.67 -21.12
CA MET A 1 20.75 19.78 -20.06
C MET A 1 22.11 19.19 -20.41
N GLU A 2 22.27 18.52 -21.55
CA GLU A 2 23.54 17.89 -21.95
C GLU A 2 24.71 18.88 -22.01
N GLN A 3 24.49 20.10 -22.51
CA GLN A 3 25.51 21.15 -22.50
C GLN A 3 25.97 21.52 -21.08
N LEU A 4 25.07 21.58 -20.08
CA LEU A 4 25.44 21.86 -18.67
C LEU A 4 26.22 20.70 -18.06
N MET A 5 25.80 19.46 -18.34
CA MET A 5 26.49 18.24 -17.90
C MET A 5 27.91 18.17 -18.47
N ALA A 6 28.09 18.60 -19.71
CA ALA A 6 29.39 18.71 -20.38
C ALA A 6 30.22 19.93 -19.93
N GLY A 7 29.75 20.75 -18.97
CA GLY A 7 30.47 21.95 -18.51
C GLY A 7 30.41 23.14 -19.48
N GLY A 8 29.51 23.10 -20.46
CA GLY A 8 29.18 24.22 -21.33
C GLY A 8 28.39 25.31 -20.61
N LYS A 9 28.25 26.46 -21.28
CA LYS A 9 27.57 27.67 -20.77
C LYS A 9 26.41 28.05 -21.68
N PRO A 10 25.28 27.33 -21.63
CA PRO A 10 24.13 27.64 -22.46
C PRO A 10 23.52 28.99 -22.08
N ILE A 11 22.90 29.65 -23.06
CA ILE A 11 22.09 30.84 -22.83
C ILE A 11 20.65 30.38 -22.60
N VAL A 12 20.07 30.70 -21.44
CA VAL A 12 18.68 30.38 -21.07
C VAL A 12 18.03 31.63 -20.50
N GLY A 13 16.87 32.03 -21.00
CA GLY A 13 16.19 33.26 -20.58
C GLY A 13 16.99 34.52 -20.95
N GLY A 14 17.76 34.46 -22.05
CA GLY A 14 18.68 35.51 -22.47
C GLY A 14 19.89 35.74 -21.54
N GLU A 15 20.13 34.85 -20.57
CA GLU A 15 21.27 34.93 -19.65
C GLU A 15 22.19 33.72 -19.83
N GLU A 16 23.51 33.93 -19.81
CA GLU A 16 24.50 32.85 -19.90
C GLU A 16 24.57 32.12 -18.54
N VAL A 17 24.28 30.82 -18.54
CA VAL A 17 24.40 30.00 -17.34
C VAL A 17 25.89 29.75 -17.07
N PRO A 18 26.41 30.09 -15.88
CA PRO A 18 27.82 29.88 -15.56
C PRO A 18 28.18 28.39 -15.57
N ALA A 19 29.45 28.09 -15.82
CA ALA A 19 29.96 26.72 -15.79
C ALA A 19 29.82 26.13 -14.38
N MET A 20 29.25 24.92 -14.31
CA MET A 20 28.97 24.25 -13.06
C MET A 20 30.18 23.52 -12.49
N SER A 21 30.32 23.55 -11.16
CA SER A 21 31.32 22.74 -10.46
C SER A 21 31.05 21.22 -10.62
N ASP A 22 32.04 20.38 -10.32
CA ASP A 22 31.87 18.91 -10.41
C ASP A 22 30.74 18.40 -9.50
N ASP A 23 30.60 18.97 -8.31
CA ASP A 23 29.54 18.64 -7.36
C ASP A 23 28.16 19.06 -7.87
N GLU A 24 28.05 20.25 -8.47
CA GLU A 24 26.83 20.73 -9.14
C GLU A 24 26.45 19.81 -10.31
N ARG A 25 27.40 19.41 -11.14
CA ARG A 25 27.14 18.50 -12.28
C ARG A 25 26.71 17.11 -11.83
N ARG A 26 27.31 16.56 -10.78
CA ARG A 26 26.89 15.28 -10.19
C ARG A 26 25.48 15.37 -9.63
N LEU A 27 25.15 16.44 -8.89
CA LEU A 27 23.81 16.66 -8.38
C LEU A 27 22.80 16.84 -9.51
N LEU A 28 23.14 17.61 -10.54
CA LEU A 28 22.30 17.81 -11.72
C LEU A 28 22.01 16.48 -12.43
N HIS A 29 23.00 15.59 -12.54
CA HIS A 29 22.82 14.25 -13.11
C HIS A 29 21.82 13.41 -12.31
N VAL A 30 21.96 13.37 -10.98
CA VAL A 30 21.04 12.64 -10.11
C VAL A 30 19.63 13.19 -10.25
N LEU A 31 19.47 14.52 -10.22
CA LEU A 31 18.17 15.15 -10.38
C LEU A 31 17.57 14.86 -11.76
N ALA A 32 18.34 14.96 -12.85
CA ALA A 32 17.85 14.70 -14.20
C ALA A 32 17.44 13.24 -14.44
N THR A 33 18.15 12.28 -13.84
CA THR A 33 17.93 10.85 -14.10
C THR A 33 17.00 10.17 -13.12
N LYS A 34 16.89 10.69 -11.88
CA LYS A 34 16.18 10.03 -10.78
C LYS A 34 15.06 10.85 -10.17
N LEU A 35 14.72 12.04 -10.70
CA LEU A 35 13.74 12.97 -10.12
C LEU A 35 12.48 12.28 -9.57
N ASN A 36 11.85 11.43 -10.40
CA ASN A 36 10.59 10.76 -10.09
C ASN A 36 10.70 9.66 -9.02
N SER A 37 11.92 9.21 -8.71
CA SER A 37 12.22 8.16 -7.73
C SER A 37 12.76 8.70 -6.40
N LEU A 38 12.95 10.01 -6.28
CA LEU A 38 13.49 10.64 -5.07
C LEU A 38 12.44 10.66 -3.95
N ALA A 39 12.85 10.20 -2.77
CA ALA A 39 12.07 10.30 -1.55
C ALA A 39 11.89 11.75 -1.11
N LYS A 40 10.91 12.01 -0.24
CA LYS A 40 10.66 13.34 0.33
C LYS A 40 11.13 13.41 1.79
N GLY A 41 11.49 14.60 2.25
CA GLY A 41 11.84 14.85 3.65
C GLY A 41 13.22 14.30 4.05
N ALA A 42 13.34 13.70 5.23
CA ALA A 42 14.64 13.27 5.79
C ALA A 42 15.32 12.15 4.99
N GLU A 43 14.54 11.29 4.31
CA GLU A 43 15.08 10.18 3.53
C GLU A 43 15.72 10.64 2.20
N LEU A 44 15.34 11.83 1.72
CA LEU A 44 15.93 12.45 0.53
C LEU A 44 17.45 12.61 0.66
N VAL A 45 17.93 13.03 1.84
CA VAL A 45 19.36 13.28 2.10
C VAL A 45 20.17 12.01 1.93
N LYS A 46 19.75 10.92 2.56
CA LYS A 46 20.43 9.61 2.47
C LYS A 46 20.42 9.07 1.04
N GLN A 47 19.30 9.22 0.34
CA GLN A 47 19.19 8.74 -1.03
C GLN A 47 20.12 9.54 -1.96
N ILE A 48 20.17 10.86 -1.85
CA ILE A 48 21.07 11.70 -2.64
C ILE A 48 22.54 11.36 -2.36
N GLU A 49 22.93 11.22 -1.09
CA GLU A 49 24.31 10.81 -0.74
C GLU A 49 24.68 9.44 -1.34
N LYS A 50 23.75 8.48 -1.32
CA LYS A 50 23.93 7.16 -1.92
C LYS A 50 24.10 7.25 -3.44
N GLU A 51 23.21 7.94 -4.15
CA GLU A 51 23.28 8.05 -5.61
C GLU A 51 24.54 8.82 -6.05
N LEU A 52 24.93 9.88 -5.34
CA LEU A 52 26.18 10.60 -5.61
C LEU A 52 27.42 9.72 -5.43
N SER A 53 27.43 8.84 -4.43
CA SER A 53 28.54 7.90 -4.21
C SER A 53 28.67 6.83 -5.31
N ALA A 54 27.60 6.56 -6.04
CA ALA A 54 27.59 5.59 -7.14
C ALA A 54 28.14 6.15 -8.46
N ILE A 55 28.22 7.47 -8.60
CA ILE A 55 28.74 8.13 -9.81
C ILE A 55 30.27 8.16 -9.77
N LEU A 56 30.90 7.21 -10.47
CA LEU A 56 32.35 7.07 -10.54
C LEU A 56 33.02 8.04 -11.53
N SER A 57 32.32 8.44 -12.59
CA SER A 57 32.81 9.37 -13.62
C SER A 57 31.66 10.15 -14.26
N LEU A 58 31.87 11.45 -14.49
CA LEU A 58 30.96 12.29 -15.28
C LEU A 58 31.23 12.09 -16.78
N PRO A 59 30.24 12.23 -17.67
CA PRO A 59 30.47 12.21 -19.12
C PRO A 59 31.44 13.32 -19.55
N ASP A 60 32.36 13.01 -20.45
CA ASP A 60 33.39 13.94 -20.91
C ASP A 60 32.81 15.04 -21.82
N ALA A 61 33.29 16.27 -21.63
CA ALA A 61 32.87 17.46 -22.38
C ALA A 61 33.19 17.40 -23.89
N LYS A 62 34.13 16.54 -24.28
CA LYS A 62 34.73 16.51 -25.62
C LYS A 62 33.87 15.81 -26.68
N ASP A 63 32.91 14.97 -26.28
CA ASP A 63 32.08 14.24 -27.24
C ASP A 63 30.93 15.08 -27.82
N LEU A 64 30.52 16.16 -27.14
CA LEU A 64 29.40 17.03 -27.55
C LEU A 64 29.83 18.28 -28.35
N THR A 65 31.12 18.61 -28.36
CA THR A 65 31.67 19.79 -29.04
C THR A 65 32.40 19.45 -30.34
N SER A 66 32.45 18.17 -30.74
CA SER A 66 33.11 17.77 -31.97
C SER A 66 32.27 18.13 -33.20
N SER A 67 32.66 19.25 -33.83
CA SER A 67 32.43 19.59 -35.24
C SER A 67 30.97 19.58 -35.72
N LEU A 68 30.19 20.59 -35.30
CA LEU A 68 29.02 21.05 -36.06
C LEU A 68 29.49 21.73 -37.35
N VAL A 69 29.84 20.92 -38.36
CA VAL A 69 29.74 21.37 -39.75
C VAL A 69 28.25 21.36 -40.06
N VAL A 70 27.57 22.45 -39.70
CA VAL A 70 26.14 22.63 -39.98
C VAL A 70 25.99 22.70 -41.50
N ALA A 71 25.42 21.65 -42.09
CA ALA A 71 25.00 21.71 -43.48
C ALA A 71 23.95 22.83 -43.62
N PRO A 72 23.97 23.62 -44.71
CA PRO A 72 22.95 24.64 -44.91
C PRO A 72 21.55 24.00 -44.84
N PRO A 73 20.56 24.67 -44.20
CA PRO A 73 19.24 24.10 -43.99
C PRO A 73 18.63 23.71 -45.34
N THR A 74 18.32 22.43 -45.48
CA THR A 74 17.69 21.84 -46.64
C THR A 74 16.26 21.47 -46.28
N PHE A 75 15.30 21.83 -47.13
CA PHE A 75 13.89 21.54 -46.89
C PHE A 75 13.57 20.11 -47.34
N TRP A 76 13.33 19.21 -46.39
CA TRP A 76 13.07 17.78 -46.66
C TRP A 76 11.59 17.42 -46.53
N ARG A 77 11.06 16.65 -47.48
CA ARG A 77 9.74 16.00 -47.42
C ARG A 77 9.88 14.52 -47.07
N PHE A 78 8.84 13.90 -46.55
CA PHE A 78 8.86 12.49 -46.17
C PHE A 78 8.45 11.60 -47.34
N GLY A 79 9.37 10.75 -47.79
CA GLY A 79 9.14 9.75 -48.82
C GLY A 79 8.56 8.47 -48.24
N ARG A 80 9.37 7.71 -47.51
CA ARG A 80 9.03 6.35 -47.06
C ARG A 80 9.40 6.11 -45.61
N LEU A 81 8.64 5.26 -44.93
CA LEU A 81 8.89 4.75 -43.59
C LEU A 81 9.09 3.23 -43.65
N LYS A 82 10.12 2.72 -42.99
CA LYS A 82 10.26 1.28 -42.68
C LYS A 82 10.47 1.10 -41.19
N ALA A 83 9.74 0.16 -40.59
CA ALA A 83 9.86 -0.14 -39.17
C ALA A 83 10.09 -1.64 -38.96
N TYR A 84 11.10 -2.00 -38.15
CA TYR A 84 11.43 -3.39 -37.84
C TYR A 84 11.22 -3.67 -36.37
N SER A 85 10.40 -4.68 -36.05
CA SER A 85 10.06 -5.08 -34.67
C SER A 85 9.61 -3.90 -33.78
N PHE A 86 8.95 -2.90 -34.36
CA PHE A 86 8.63 -1.65 -33.68
C PHE A 86 7.14 -1.59 -33.30
N ARG A 87 6.87 -1.59 -31.99
CA ARG A 87 5.55 -1.45 -31.36
C ARG A 87 4.47 -2.29 -32.05
N GLY A 88 3.38 -1.63 -32.46
CA GLY A 88 2.24 -2.25 -33.10
C GLY A 88 2.30 -2.26 -34.63
N LEU A 89 3.40 -1.83 -35.27
CA LEU A 89 3.47 -1.73 -36.73
C LEU A 89 3.58 -3.09 -37.42
N ALA A 90 4.46 -3.95 -36.94
CA ALA A 90 4.62 -5.33 -37.40
C ALA A 90 4.92 -6.28 -36.23
N PRO A 91 4.65 -7.58 -36.40
CA PRO A 91 5.22 -8.61 -35.54
C PRO A 91 6.75 -8.52 -35.51
N ALA A 92 7.34 -8.96 -34.41
CA ALA A 92 8.79 -8.94 -34.26
C ALA A 92 9.50 -9.88 -35.23
N GLY A 93 10.71 -9.48 -35.61
CA GLY A 93 11.52 -10.13 -36.63
C GLY A 93 11.17 -9.69 -38.05
N HIS A 94 10.20 -8.79 -38.25
CA HIS A 94 9.68 -8.42 -39.56
C HIS A 94 9.69 -6.91 -39.80
N GLU A 95 9.79 -6.54 -41.08
CA GLU A 95 9.72 -5.16 -41.55
C GLU A 95 8.30 -4.76 -41.95
N TRP A 96 7.94 -3.52 -41.65
CA TRP A 96 6.71 -2.88 -42.08
C TRP A 96 7.04 -1.62 -42.88
N PRO A 97 6.80 -1.60 -44.20
CA PRO A 97 6.99 -0.42 -45.03
C PRO A 97 5.69 0.38 -45.23
N PHE A 98 5.81 1.70 -45.34
CA PHE A 98 4.73 2.58 -45.79
C PHE A 98 5.31 3.73 -46.65
N ASP A 99 4.68 4.00 -47.79
CA ASP A 99 5.10 5.04 -48.72
C ASP A 99 4.18 6.26 -48.62
N PHE A 100 4.74 7.40 -48.23
CA PHE A 100 4.06 8.69 -48.21
C PHE A 100 4.17 9.41 -49.55
N ASN A 101 5.12 9.05 -50.43
CA ASN A 101 5.39 9.72 -51.71
C ASN A 101 5.55 11.25 -51.60
N GLY A 102 6.02 11.77 -50.47
CA GLY A 102 6.11 13.22 -50.24
C GLY A 102 4.75 13.93 -50.07
N GLN A 103 3.64 13.20 -49.97
CA GLN A 103 2.27 13.74 -49.93
C GLN A 103 1.73 13.83 -48.51
N SER A 104 0.84 14.80 -48.29
CA SER A 104 0.08 14.90 -47.03
C SER A 104 -0.81 13.66 -46.89
N CYS A 105 -0.95 13.12 -45.68
CA CYS A 105 -1.69 11.88 -45.44
C CYS A 105 -2.67 12.03 -44.28
N LEU A 106 -3.89 11.53 -44.46
CA LEU A 106 -4.95 11.52 -43.45
C LEU A 106 -5.29 10.08 -43.05
N PHE A 107 -5.09 9.74 -41.78
CA PHE A 107 -5.34 8.41 -41.23
C PHE A 107 -6.56 8.39 -40.30
N HIS A 108 -7.51 7.50 -40.57
CA HIS A 108 -8.67 7.27 -39.70
C HIS A 108 -8.75 5.82 -39.20
N GLY A 109 -9.13 5.61 -37.94
CA GLY A 109 -9.42 4.26 -37.44
C GLY A 109 -9.66 4.22 -35.94
N GLY A 110 -10.19 3.11 -35.43
CA GLY A 110 -10.44 2.91 -34.00
C GLY A 110 -9.18 2.88 -33.13
N ASN A 111 -9.35 2.88 -31.81
CA ASN A 111 -8.22 2.74 -30.87
C ASN A 111 -7.55 1.36 -31.02
N GLY A 112 -6.22 1.32 -30.90
CA GLY A 112 -5.45 0.08 -31.07
C GLY A 112 -5.22 -0.37 -32.52
N SER A 113 -5.63 0.40 -33.53
CA SER A 113 -5.35 0.08 -34.96
C SER A 113 -3.91 0.39 -35.40
N GLY A 114 -3.12 1.09 -34.58
CA GLY A 114 -1.71 1.38 -34.84
C GLY A 114 -1.38 2.78 -35.37
N LYS A 115 -2.35 3.70 -35.44
CA LYS A 115 -2.15 5.12 -35.84
C LYS A 115 -1.00 5.81 -35.09
N SER A 116 -1.08 5.84 -33.76
CA SER A 116 -0.04 6.44 -32.91
C SER A 116 1.28 5.67 -32.92
N SER A 117 1.27 4.39 -33.30
CA SER A 117 2.51 3.64 -33.55
C SER A 117 3.21 4.08 -34.83
N LEU A 118 2.44 4.42 -35.88
CA LEU A 118 2.95 4.97 -37.14
C LEU A 118 3.56 6.35 -36.92
N MET A 119 2.81 7.26 -36.28
CA MET A 119 3.32 8.59 -35.97
C MET A 119 4.50 8.54 -34.98
N GLY A 120 4.42 7.67 -33.97
CA GLY A 120 5.49 7.44 -33.02
C GLY A 120 6.76 6.85 -33.65
N ALA A 121 6.67 6.14 -34.78
CA ALA A 121 7.86 5.66 -35.50
C ALA A 121 8.61 6.82 -36.17
N VAL A 122 7.87 7.73 -36.82
CA VAL A 122 8.43 8.96 -37.39
C VAL A 122 9.07 9.81 -36.30
N ALA A 123 8.34 10.06 -35.21
CA ALA A 123 8.83 10.84 -34.07
C ALA A 123 10.10 10.21 -33.47
N TRP A 124 10.09 8.90 -33.24
CA TRP A 124 11.22 8.21 -32.64
C TRP A 124 12.46 8.25 -33.53
N CYS A 125 12.32 8.05 -34.84
CA CYS A 125 13.46 8.11 -35.74
C CYS A 125 14.12 9.49 -35.73
N LEU A 126 13.34 10.56 -35.86
CA LEU A 126 13.84 11.94 -35.87
C LEU A 126 14.40 12.38 -34.51
N THR A 127 13.63 12.19 -33.43
CA THR A 127 13.87 12.87 -32.14
C THR A 127 14.35 11.94 -31.04
N GLY A 128 14.26 10.62 -31.24
CA GLY A 128 14.47 9.64 -30.18
C GLY A 128 13.30 9.53 -29.18
N GLN A 129 12.24 10.33 -29.32
CA GLN A 129 11.06 10.31 -28.45
C GLN A 129 9.89 9.54 -29.08
N LEU A 130 9.14 8.83 -28.25
CA LEU A 130 8.05 7.95 -28.65
C LEU A 130 6.70 8.48 -28.17
N PHE A 131 5.68 8.40 -29.02
CA PHE A 131 4.30 8.74 -28.65
C PHE A 131 3.65 7.62 -27.83
N ARG A 132 3.05 7.96 -26.70
CA ARG A 132 2.31 7.03 -25.85
C ARG A 132 1.09 7.72 -25.28
N ASP A 133 -0.02 7.00 -25.11
CA ASP A 133 -1.25 7.62 -24.62
C ASP A 133 -1.14 8.03 -23.14
N ASP A 134 -0.29 7.35 -22.36
CA ASP A 134 -0.18 7.51 -20.91
C ASP A 134 0.83 8.58 -20.47
N CYS A 135 1.69 9.06 -21.35
CA CYS A 135 2.69 10.08 -21.05
C CYS A 135 3.00 10.96 -22.27
N GLU A 136 3.55 12.14 -22.02
CA GLU A 136 4.11 12.98 -23.07
C GLU A 136 5.20 12.24 -23.87
N PRO A 137 5.51 12.67 -25.10
CA PRO A 137 6.60 12.10 -25.88
C PRO A 137 7.87 11.96 -25.07
N CYS A 138 8.41 10.74 -25.01
CA CYS A 138 9.58 10.45 -24.19
C CYS A 138 10.44 9.35 -24.81
N ALA A 139 11.72 9.28 -24.43
CA ALA A 139 12.59 8.21 -24.90
C ALA A 139 12.04 6.81 -24.50
N PRO A 140 12.26 5.75 -25.30
CA PRO A 140 11.79 4.41 -24.96
C PRO A 140 12.27 3.95 -23.58
N GLN A 141 11.32 3.64 -22.69
CA GLN A 141 11.61 3.22 -21.32
C GLN A 141 11.55 1.70 -21.16
N PRO A 142 12.36 1.11 -20.26
CA PRO A 142 12.20 -0.27 -19.84
C PRO A 142 10.94 -0.43 -18.98
N ILE A 143 10.00 -1.26 -19.43
CA ILE A 143 8.74 -1.57 -18.75
C ILE A 143 8.89 -2.89 -18.02
N GLU A 144 8.51 -2.94 -16.75
CA GLU A 144 8.49 -4.17 -15.95
C GLU A 144 7.47 -5.17 -16.49
N ILE A 145 7.86 -6.44 -16.48
CA ILE A 145 7.03 -7.57 -16.90
C ILE A 145 6.83 -8.47 -15.70
N TYR A 146 5.64 -9.01 -15.57
CA TYR A 146 5.29 -9.88 -14.45
C TYR A 146 4.99 -11.30 -14.93
N THR A 147 5.28 -12.30 -14.10
CA THR A 147 4.89 -13.69 -14.34
C THR A 147 3.37 -13.84 -14.24
N THR A 148 2.84 -14.86 -14.90
CA THR A 148 1.40 -15.20 -14.90
C THR A 148 0.97 -16.02 -13.68
N ASP A 149 1.84 -16.20 -12.68
CA ASP A 149 1.53 -16.98 -11.48
C ASP A 149 0.61 -16.17 -10.52
N ASP A 150 -0.11 -16.87 -9.63
CA ASP A 150 -1.03 -16.28 -8.63
C ASP A 150 -0.40 -15.18 -7.74
N ARG A 151 0.94 -15.16 -7.67
CA ARG A 151 1.71 -14.03 -7.14
C ARG A 151 2.56 -13.46 -8.26
N ALA A 152 2.04 -12.43 -8.94
CA ALA A 152 2.78 -11.69 -9.96
C ALA A 152 4.16 -11.27 -9.43
N LYS A 153 5.22 -11.91 -9.95
CA LYS A 153 6.61 -11.55 -9.66
C LYS A 153 7.21 -10.84 -10.86
N ALA A 154 8.04 -9.83 -10.63
CA ALA A 154 8.79 -9.19 -11.70
C ALA A 154 9.70 -10.23 -12.39
N ALA A 155 9.47 -10.48 -13.68
CA ALA A 155 10.19 -11.42 -14.52
C ALA A 155 11.35 -10.76 -15.28
N GLY A 156 11.34 -9.43 -15.40
CA GLY A 156 12.34 -8.66 -16.11
C GLY A 156 11.78 -7.33 -16.61
N THR A 157 12.50 -6.66 -17.51
CA THR A 157 12.04 -5.45 -18.17
C THR A 157 12.15 -5.57 -19.70
N ARG A 158 11.30 -4.85 -20.44
CA ARG A 158 11.34 -4.76 -21.90
C ARG A 158 11.13 -3.32 -22.38
N PRO A 159 11.82 -2.88 -23.45
CA PRO A 159 11.58 -1.55 -24.01
C PRO A 159 10.16 -1.39 -24.53
N CYS A 160 9.51 -0.26 -24.23
CA CYS A 160 8.15 0.02 -24.72
C CYS A 160 8.04 0.24 -26.25
N ALA A 161 9.18 0.42 -26.94
CA ALA A 161 9.24 0.54 -28.40
C ALA A 161 9.30 -0.82 -29.12
N LEU A 162 9.60 -1.93 -28.42
CA LEU A 162 9.73 -3.26 -29.01
C LEU A 162 8.35 -3.90 -29.25
N ALA A 163 8.18 -4.55 -30.41
CA ALA A 163 6.99 -5.33 -30.71
C ALA A 163 6.82 -6.50 -29.72
N LEU A 164 5.60 -6.69 -29.22
CA LEU A 164 5.33 -7.62 -28.12
C LEU A 164 5.52 -9.09 -28.50
N THR A 165 5.04 -9.48 -29.68
CA THR A 165 5.02 -10.85 -30.16
C THR A 165 5.59 -10.99 -31.57
N ASP A 166 6.15 -12.15 -31.89
CA ASP A 166 6.50 -12.53 -33.26
C ASP A 166 5.27 -12.93 -34.08
N ALA A 167 5.47 -13.36 -35.33
CA ALA A 167 4.39 -13.78 -36.23
C ALA A 167 3.66 -15.05 -35.75
N ALA A 168 4.29 -15.89 -34.92
CA ALA A 168 3.67 -17.06 -34.30
C ALA A 168 2.91 -16.72 -33.00
N GLY A 169 2.96 -15.46 -32.55
CA GLY A 169 2.33 -15.01 -31.32
C GLY A 169 3.19 -15.25 -30.06
N ALA A 170 4.43 -15.70 -30.20
CA ALA A 170 5.34 -15.91 -29.07
C ALA A 170 5.93 -14.57 -28.59
N ASN A 171 6.18 -14.47 -27.29
CA ASN A 171 6.78 -13.27 -26.69
C ASN A 171 8.21 -13.06 -27.18
N THR A 172 8.57 -11.81 -27.46
CA THR A 172 9.90 -11.46 -27.98
C THR A 172 10.91 -11.25 -26.84
N SER A 173 12.18 -11.55 -27.11
CA SER A 173 13.26 -11.34 -26.13
C SER A 173 13.44 -9.84 -25.83
N ALA A 174 13.79 -9.50 -24.60
CA ALA A 174 14.09 -8.13 -24.19
C ALA A 174 15.27 -7.51 -24.93
N ASP A 175 16.15 -8.33 -25.51
CA ASP A 175 17.33 -7.91 -26.27
C ASP A 175 17.10 -7.91 -27.79
N ALA A 176 15.89 -8.22 -28.24
CA ALA A 176 15.59 -8.23 -29.67
C ALA A 176 15.85 -6.85 -30.31
N PRO A 177 16.46 -6.82 -31.52
CA PRO A 177 16.71 -5.58 -32.24
C PRO A 177 15.41 -4.97 -32.75
N PHE A 178 15.34 -3.65 -32.72
CA PHE A 178 14.29 -2.87 -33.39
C PHE A 178 14.86 -1.57 -33.93
N TRP A 179 14.33 -1.13 -35.05
CA TRP A 179 14.76 0.10 -35.72
C TRP A 179 13.67 0.71 -36.57
N VAL A 180 13.81 2.00 -36.86
CA VAL A 180 12.97 2.74 -37.79
C VAL A 180 13.86 3.47 -38.78
N GLU A 181 13.51 3.39 -40.05
CA GLU A 181 14.16 4.04 -41.17
C GLU A 181 13.18 5.00 -41.86
N LEU A 182 13.65 6.17 -42.22
CA LEU A 182 12.93 7.17 -43.00
C LEU A 182 13.73 7.52 -44.25
N GLU A 183 13.05 7.58 -45.38
CA GLU A 183 13.54 8.15 -46.63
C GLU A 183 13.03 9.59 -46.74
N LEU A 184 13.95 10.53 -46.93
CA LEU A 184 13.69 11.96 -47.03
C LEU A 184 13.94 12.42 -48.46
N LEU A 185 12.93 13.05 -49.04
CA LEU A 185 12.92 13.57 -50.40
C LEU A 185 13.24 15.07 -50.40
N PRO A 186 14.03 15.55 -51.37
CA PRO A 186 14.24 16.98 -51.56
C PRO A 186 12.96 17.67 -52.02
N ASN A 187 12.80 18.98 -51.75
CA ASN A 187 11.63 19.73 -52.21
C ASN A 187 11.60 19.93 -53.75
N GLU A 188 10.40 20.00 -54.31
CA GLU A 188 10.17 20.35 -55.73
C GLU A 188 10.63 21.80 -55.98
N GLY A 189 11.83 21.95 -56.53
CA GLY A 189 12.51 23.24 -56.73
C GLY A 189 14.03 23.14 -56.59
N ASN A 190 14.52 22.09 -55.90
CA ASN A 190 15.94 21.80 -55.74
C ASN A 190 16.30 20.44 -56.38
N SER A 191 16.01 20.28 -57.67
CA SER A 191 16.16 19.02 -58.43
C SER A 191 17.59 18.46 -58.53
N ALA A 192 18.58 19.11 -57.89
CA ALA A 192 19.98 18.67 -57.83
C ALA A 192 20.30 17.80 -56.60
N SER A 193 19.46 17.78 -55.57
CA SER A 193 19.67 16.97 -54.37
C SER A 193 19.10 15.55 -54.54
N THR A 194 19.87 14.52 -54.18
CA THR A 194 19.40 13.13 -54.09
C THR A 194 18.62 12.90 -52.80
N PRO A 195 17.72 11.89 -52.74
CA PRO A 195 17.13 11.46 -51.48
C PRO A 195 18.20 11.03 -50.47
N ILE A 196 17.87 11.15 -49.19
CA ILE A 196 18.71 10.66 -48.08
C ILE A 196 17.91 9.75 -47.17
N TRP A 197 18.58 8.80 -46.53
CA TRP A 197 17.97 7.90 -45.56
C TRP A 197 18.51 8.19 -44.17
N ILE A 198 17.62 8.11 -43.18
CA ILE A 198 17.98 8.10 -41.77
C ILE A 198 17.43 6.84 -41.13
N ARG A 199 18.18 6.28 -40.20
CA ARG A 199 17.75 5.10 -39.42
C ARG A 199 18.16 5.30 -37.99
N ARG A 200 17.20 5.08 -37.08
CA ARG A 200 17.46 4.97 -35.65
C ARG A 200 17.36 3.50 -35.24
N HIS A 201 18.46 2.98 -34.72
CA HIS A 201 18.54 1.64 -34.18
C HIS A 201 18.67 1.71 -32.65
N ARG A 202 18.04 0.76 -31.93
CA ARG A 202 18.09 0.72 -30.46
C ARG A 202 19.52 0.74 -29.90
N SER A 203 20.44 -0.05 -30.48
CA SER A 203 21.82 -0.17 -30.01
C SER A 203 22.78 0.85 -30.63
N ASP A 204 22.57 1.21 -31.89
CA ASP A 204 23.55 1.96 -32.68
C ASP A 204 23.26 3.46 -32.75
N GLY A 205 22.11 3.90 -32.22
CA GLY A 205 21.70 5.29 -32.25
C GLY A 205 21.22 5.70 -33.64
N LEU A 206 21.49 6.96 -34.01
CA LEU A 206 21.08 7.53 -35.29
C LEU A 206 22.17 7.31 -36.35
N SER A 207 21.75 7.02 -37.58
CA SER A 207 22.63 6.83 -38.73
C SER A 207 21.99 7.39 -40.00
N THR A 208 22.81 7.76 -40.97
CA THR A 208 22.37 8.26 -42.27
C THR A 208 23.02 7.51 -43.42
N SER A 209 22.38 7.53 -44.58
CA SER A 209 22.85 6.91 -45.81
C SER A 209 22.44 7.77 -47.02
N LEU A 210 23.29 7.80 -48.06
CA LEU A 210 23.02 8.50 -49.33
C LEU A 210 22.55 7.54 -50.45
N ASP A 211 22.68 6.23 -50.24
CA ASP A 211 22.36 5.17 -51.21
C ASP A 211 21.35 4.14 -50.64
N GLY A 212 20.97 4.28 -49.36
CA GLY A 212 20.12 3.34 -48.63
C GLY A 212 20.82 2.05 -48.20
N VAL A 213 22.12 1.90 -48.48
CA VAL A 213 22.89 0.66 -48.27
C VAL A 213 24.06 0.89 -47.33
N THR A 214 24.82 1.96 -47.55
CA THR A 214 26.00 2.34 -46.79
C THR A 214 25.62 3.32 -45.68
N TRP A 215 25.79 2.92 -44.42
CA TRP A 215 25.35 3.69 -43.26
C TRP A 215 26.52 4.34 -42.51
N ARG A 216 26.38 5.62 -42.19
CA ARG A 216 27.29 6.41 -41.34
C ARG A 216 26.55 6.81 -40.06
N LYS A 217 27.17 6.57 -38.89
CA LYS A 217 26.64 7.07 -37.61
C LYS A 217 26.72 8.59 -37.54
N ILE A 218 25.67 9.20 -37.01
CA ILE A 218 25.54 10.63 -36.75
C ILE A 218 25.00 10.82 -35.34
N SER A 219 25.40 11.90 -34.68
CA SER A 219 24.96 12.22 -33.32
C SER A 219 23.62 12.94 -33.34
N THR A 220 23.41 13.80 -34.35
CA THR A 220 22.25 14.69 -34.46
C THR A 220 21.71 14.75 -35.89
N VAL A 221 20.44 15.11 -36.05
CA VAL A 221 19.84 15.36 -37.37
C VAL A 221 20.35 16.65 -38.02
N ASP A 222 20.97 17.56 -37.25
CA ASP A 222 21.59 18.78 -37.75
C ASP A 222 22.74 18.49 -38.73
N GLU A 223 23.47 17.36 -38.54
CA GLU A 223 24.58 16.94 -39.42
C GLU A 223 24.14 16.67 -40.87
N ILE A 224 22.85 16.44 -41.10
CA ILE A 224 22.25 16.24 -42.44
C ILE A 224 21.38 17.42 -42.88
N GLY A 225 21.46 18.56 -42.18
CA GLY A 225 20.76 19.80 -42.52
C GLY A 225 19.33 19.89 -41.99
N ILE A 226 18.92 19.01 -41.06
CA ILE A 226 17.61 19.06 -40.40
C ILE A 226 17.79 19.64 -38.99
N SER A 227 17.27 20.84 -38.77
CA SER A 227 17.22 21.54 -37.49
C SER A 227 16.51 20.71 -36.42
N GLU A 228 17.19 20.40 -35.31
CA GLU A 228 16.59 19.76 -34.13
C GLU A 228 15.39 20.56 -33.61
N LEU A 229 15.49 21.89 -33.59
CA LEU A 229 14.39 22.77 -33.21
C LEU A 229 13.19 22.60 -34.14
N ASP A 230 13.40 22.37 -35.43
CA ASP A 230 12.29 22.14 -36.35
C ASP A 230 11.64 20.78 -36.09
N THR A 231 12.41 19.73 -35.76
CA THR A 231 11.83 18.44 -35.35
C THR A 231 11.00 18.55 -34.08
N GLU A 232 11.45 19.37 -33.11
CA GLU A 232 10.71 19.68 -31.89
C GLU A 232 9.37 20.37 -32.22
N LEU A 233 9.42 21.45 -33.00
CA LEU A 233 8.26 22.27 -33.36
C LEU A 233 7.22 21.52 -34.20
N HIS A 234 7.67 20.72 -35.16
CA HIS A 234 6.78 20.10 -36.15
C HIS A 234 6.25 18.73 -35.75
N VAL A 235 6.92 18.06 -34.80
CA VAL A 235 6.61 16.68 -34.42
C VAL A 235 6.26 16.55 -32.94
N LEU A 236 7.08 17.10 -32.03
CA LEU A 236 6.92 16.87 -30.59
C LEU A 236 5.95 17.84 -29.91
N MET A 237 6.05 19.13 -30.18
CA MET A 237 5.15 20.13 -29.56
C MET A 237 3.67 19.85 -29.85
N PRO A 238 3.24 19.54 -31.10
CA PRO A 238 1.85 19.17 -31.36
C PRO A 238 1.43 17.91 -30.60
N ALA A 239 2.34 16.93 -30.48
CA ALA A 239 2.09 15.68 -29.78
C ALA A 239 2.02 15.83 -28.25
N ARG A 240 2.56 16.90 -27.66
CA ARG A 240 2.41 17.20 -26.21
C ARG A 240 1.02 17.74 -25.86
N VAL A 241 0.38 18.47 -26.77
CA VAL A 241 -0.90 19.16 -26.48
C VAL A 241 -2.02 18.21 -25.98
N PRO A 242 -2.22 17.01 -26.55
CA PRO A 242 -3.22 16.06 -26.04
C PRO A 242 -3.00 15.64 -24.57
N HIS A 243 -1.75 15.61 -24.10
CA HIS A 243 -1.36 15.14 -22.77
C HIS A 243 -1.41 16.23 -21.69
N LEU A 244 -1.58 17.50 -22.07
CA LEU A 244 -1.67 18.61 -21.12
C LEU A 244 -2.84 18.41 -20.16
N ARG A 245 -2.52 18.48 -18.86
CA ARG A 245 -3.50 18.35 -17.78
C ARG A 245 -3.85 19.73 -17.22
N PHE A 246 -5.12 20.10 -17.36
CA PHE A 246 -5.62 21.36 -16.82
C PHE A 246 -6.03 21.15 -15.35
N GLY A 247 -5.27 21.74 -14.43
CA GLY A 247 -5.60 21.75 -13.00
C GLY A 247 -6.79 22.67 -12.67
N LYS A 248 -7.15 22.78 -11.38
CA LYS A 248 -8.24 23.68 -10.91
C LYS A 248 -8.00 25.15 -11.28
N THR A 249 -6.73 25.56 -11.34
CA THR A 249 -6.28 26.89 -11.74
C THR A 249 -5.12 26.72 -12.74
N PRO A 250 -5.41 26.62 -14.05
CA PRO A 250 -4.38 26.42 -15.05
C PRO A 250 -3.48 27.67 -15.13
N GLU A 251 -2.20 27.49 -14.81
CA GLU A 251 -1.17 28.51 -15.00
C GLU A 251 -0.63 28.41 -16.43
N LEU A 252 -0.92 29.42 -17.26
CA LEU A 252 -0.63 29.35 -18.70
C LEU A 252 0.86 29.30 -19.01
N VAL A 253 1.70 30.01 -18.26
CA VAL A 253 3.16 30.00 -18.49
C VAL A 253 3.72 28.60 -18.33
N ARG A 254 3.25 27.87 -17.31
CA ARG A 254 3.62 26.48 -17.11
C ARG A 254 3.13 25.59 -18.24
N LEU A 255 1.91 25.79 -18.73
CA LEU A 255 1.39 25.03 -19.88
C LEU A 255 2.19 25.32 -21.16
N PHE A 256 2.59 26.57 -21.41
CA PHE A 256 3.48 26.93 -22.51
C PHE A 256 4.88 26.33 -22.33
N ALA A 257 5.42 26.34 -21.11
CA ALA A 257 6.70 25.69 -20.79
C ALA A 257 6.65 24.18 -21.04
N GLN A 258 5.55 23.51 -20.72
CA GLN A 258 5.31 22.09 -21.03
C GLN A 258 5.30 21.84 -22.54
N VAL A 259 4.61 22.68 -23.31
CA VAL A 259 4.60 22.54 -24.79
C VAL A 259 6.01 22.68 -25.35
N VAL A 260 6.80 23.64 -24.87
CA VAL A 260 8.18 23.87 -25.34
C VAL A 260 9.19 22.88 -24.72
N GLY A 261 8.82 22.11 -23.69
CA GLY A 261 9.69 21.16 -23.00
C GLY A 261 10.66 21.79 -21.99
N LEU A 262 10.36 22.99 -21.49
CA LEU A 262 11.15 23.70 -20.47
C LEU A 262 10.72 23.34 -19.04
N ASP A 263 9.60 22.64 -18.87
CA ASP A 263 9.07 22.23 -17.57
C ASP A 263 9.95 21.17 -16.87
N ASP A 264 10.70 20.36 -17.62
CA ASP A 264 11.73 19.46 -17.06
C ASP A 264 12.80 20.25 -16.28
N LEU A 265 13.23 21.40 -16.80
CA LEU A 265 14.17 22.27 -16.10
C LEU A 265 13.53 22.88 -14.84
N GLU A 266 12.26 23.27 -14.91
CA GLU A 266 11.52 23.74 -13.72
C GLU A 266 11.39 22.61 -12.67
N ALA A 267 11.13 21.38 -13.08
CA ALA A 267 11.00 20.22 -12.20
C ALA A 267 12.33 19.85 -11.53
N ILE A 268 13.44 19.87 -12.30
CA ILE A 268 14.79 19.69 -11.78
C ILE A 268 15.14 20.80 -10.78
N ALA A 269 14.82 22.05 -11.09
CA ALA A 269 15.04 23.18 -10.20
C ALA A 269 14.23 23.06 -8.90
N GLU A 270 12.99 22.57 -8.95
CA GLU A 270 12.17 22.30 -7.77
C GLU A 270 12.72 21.13 -6.94
N GLY A 271 13.25 20.09 -7.61
CA GLY A 271 14.04 19.04 -6.97
C GLY A 271 15.26 19.60 -6.25
N ALA A 272 16.01 20.51 -6.89
CA ALA A 272 17.14 21.19 -6.29
C ALA A 272 16.75 22.07 -5.11
N LYS A 273 15.61 22.79 -5.16
CA LYS A 273 15.06 23.54 -4.02
C LYS A 273 14.76 22.61 -2.83
N SER A 274 14.17 21.44 -3.11
CA SER A 274 13.89 20.42 -2.09
C SER A 274 15.17 19.87 -1.47
N VAL A 275 16.20 19.59 -2.28
CA VAL A 275 17.53 19.16 -1.82
C VAL A 275 18.18 20.26 -0.98
N HIS A 276 18.22 21.49 -1.47
CA HIS A 276 18.76 22.64 -0.76
C HIS A 276 18.13 22.80 0.63
N ALA A 277 16.79 22.78 0.71
CA ALA A 277 16.06 22.90 1.96
C ALA A 277 16.31 21.72 2.92
N ALA A 278 16.35 20.49 2.40
CA ALA A 278 16.59 19.29 3.21
C ALA A 278 18.00 19.28 3.81
N PHE A 279 19.03 19.53 3.00
CA PHE A 279 20.42 19.55 3.46
C PHE A 279 20.71 20.75 4.38
N THR A 280 20.13 21.92 4.12
CA THR A 280 20.23 23.08 5.03
C THR A 280 19.60 22.77 6.39
N ARG A 281 18.42 22.10 6.40
CA ARG A 281 17.79 21.67 7.65
C ARG A 281 18.66 20.66 8.40
N THR A 282 19.22 19.67 7.71
CA THR A 282 20.12 18.67 8.32
C THR A 282 21.35 19.33 8.94
N ALA A 283 21.99 20.26 8.23
CA ALA A 283 23.14 21.01 8.75
C ALA A 283 22.75 21.79 10.03
N ASN A 284 21.66 22.54 10.00
CA ASN A 284 21.18 23.32 11.14
C ASN A 284 20.77 22.45 12.34
N THR A 285 20.15 21.29 12.10
CA THR A 285 19.77 20.34 13.15
C THR A 285 21.00 19.73 13.82
N ILE A 286 22.02 19.31 13.06
CA ILE A 286 23.26 18.81 13.65
C ILE A 286 23.97 19.91 14.43
N GLU A 287 24.01 21.13 13.89
CA GLU A 287 24.65 22.27 14.55
C GLU A 287 23.97 22.61 15.89
N LYS A 288 22.64 22.72 15.89
CA LYS A 288 21.87 23.09 17.09
C LYS A 288 21.75 21.95 18.11
N ASP A 289 21.39 20.75 17.67
CA ASP A 289 20.96 19.68 18.58
C ASP A 289 22.11 18.75 18.99
N GLN A 290 23.22 18.72 18.22
CA GLN A 290 24.37 17.84 18.50
C GLN A 290 25.64 18.64 18.83
N LEU A 291 26.05 19.59 17.99
CA LEU A 291 27.30 20.32 18.19
C LEU A 291 27.27 21.29 19.37
N VAL A 292 26.19 22.05 19.58
CA VAL A 292 26.09 22.98 20.73
C VAL A 292 26.19 22.24 22.07
N PRO A 293 25.43 21.16 22.34
CA PRO A 293 25.58 20.39 23.57
C PRO A 293 26.96 19.75 23.74
N LEU A 294 27.56 19.22 22.65
CA LEU A 294 28.90 18.63 22.70
C LEU A 294 29.99 19.66 23.00
N ARG A 295 29.87 20.88 22.46
CA ARG A 295 30.79 21.99 22.78
C ARG A 295 30.71 22.37 24.24
N GLN A 296 29.50 22.49 24.79
CA GLN A 296 29.31 22.73 26.23
C GLN A 296 29.91 21.60 27.06
N GLN A 297 29.67 20.34 26.69
CA GLN A 297 30.25 19.18 27.38
C GLN A 297 31.78 19.20 27.35
N VAL A 298 32.39 19.63 26.24
CA VAL A 298 33.84 19.80 26.15
C VAL A 298 34.34 20.86 27.12
N ASP A 299 33.66 22.01 27.21
CA ASP A 299 34.05 23.09 28.13
C ASP A 299 33.89 22.67 29.60
N ASP A 300 32.82 21.93 29.95
CA ASP A 300 32.63 21.35 31.28
C ASP A 300 33.76 20.36 31.62
N LEU A 301 34.13 19.47 30.69
CA LEU A 301 35.22 18.50 30.88
C LEU A 301 36.59 19.18 31.03
N VAL A 302 36.83 20.28 30.33
CA VAL A 302 38.06 21.09 30.48
C VAL A 302 38.08 21.76 31.85
N HIS A 303 36.95 22.31 32.31
CA HIS A 303 36.83 22.89 33.64
C HIS A 303 37.09 21.86 34.74
N ASP A 304 36.46 20.69 34.66
CA ASP A 304 36.67 19.58 35.60
C ASP A 304 38.14 19.14 35.63
N LEU A 305 38.79 19.08 34.45
CA LEU A 305 40.20 18.71 34.34
C LEU A 305 41.14 19.78 34.95
N ASP A 306 40.84 21.08 34.80
CA ASP A 306 41.63 22.16 35.40
C ASP A 306 41.44 22.28 36.91
N ALA A 307 40.22 22.03 37.40
CA ALA A 307 39.90 22.01 38.83
C ALA A 307 40.57 20.83 39.55
N LEU A 308 40.64 19.67 38.90
CA LEU A 308 41.24 18.45 39.45
C LEU A 308 42.79 18.45 39.36
N ALA A 309 43.37 19.19 38.41
CA ALA A 309 44.80 19.10 38.10
C ALA A 309 45.69 19.65 39.24
N PRO A 310 46.48 18.80 39.93
CA PRO A 310 47.57 19.27 40.78
C PRO A 310 48.62 20.01 39.95
N SER A 311 49.51 20.77 40.61
CA SER A 311 50.65 21.45 39.96
C SER A 311 51.47 20.53 39.04
N VAL A 312 51.58 19.25 39.41
CA VAL A 312 52.25 18.21 38.62
C VAL A 312 51.58 17.99 37.26
N ILE A 313 50.25 17.91 37.19
CA ILE A 313 49.52 17.74 35.91
C ILE A 313 49.62 19.01 35.06
N LYS A 314 49.55 20.18 35.71
CA LYS A 314 49.69 21.48 35.01
C LYS A 314 51.06 21.66 34.34
N SER A 315 52.09 20.99 34.86
CA SER A 315 53.44 20.98 34.30
C SER A 315 53.69 19.94 33.19
N MET A 316 52.72 19.06 32.92
CA MET A 316 52.89 18.00 31.90
C MET A 316 52.80 18.53 30.48
N THR A 317 53.54 17.88 29.59
CA THR A 317 53.49 18.12 28.14
C THR A 317 52.08 17.90 27.59
N GLY A 318 51.59 18.86 26.81
CA GLY A 318 50.25 18.82 26.21
C GLY A 318 49.12 19.39 27.09
N TYR A 319 49.36 19.67 28.38
CA TYR A 319 48.30 20.21 29.27
C TYR A 319 47.79 21.57 28.81
N ALA A 320 48.69 22.54 28.62
CA ALA A 320 48.32 23.90 28.20
C ALA A 320 47.63 23.94 26.82
N ALA A 321 47.97 23.02 25.92
CA ALA A 321 47.34 22.90 24.61
C ALA A 321 45.95 22.23 24.70
N ALA A 322 45.81 21.20 25.54
CA ALA A 322 44.55 20.49 25.74
C ALA A 322 43.49 21.32 26.49
N THR A 323 43.88 22.17 27.44
CA THR A 323 42.98 23.06 28.19
C THR A 323 42.83 24.46 27.59
N GLY A 324 43.65 24.79 26.58
CA GLY A 324 43.56 26.06 25.86
C GLY A 324 42.26 26.25 25.07
N ALA A 325 42.01 27.46 24.57
CA ALA A 325 40.81 27.79 23.80
C ALA A 325 40.76 27.06 22.44
N THR A 326 41.90 26.91 21.76
CA THR A 326 42.05 26.19 20.49
C THR A 326 42.74 24.85 20.74
N ARG A 327 41.95 23.84 21.12
CA ARG A 327 42.42 22.49 21.46
C ARG A 327 42.23 21.53 20.29
N ALA A 328 43.29 20.84 19.85
CA ALA A 328 43.20 19.83 18.81
C ALA A 328 43.11 18.41 19.40
N LEU A 329 42.65 17.47 18.56
CA LEU A 329 42.52 16.07 18.94
C LEU A 329 43.88 15.42 19.32
N SER A 330 44.95 15.87 18.67
CA SER A 330 46.34 15.47 18.96
C SER A 330 46.81 15.93 20.34
N ASP A 331 46.39 17.12 20.78
CA ASP A 331 46.86 17.73 22.02
C ASP A 331 46.31 16.98 23.24
N VAL A 332 45.02 16.63 23.19
CA VAL A 332 44.37 15.82 24.22
C VAL A 332 44.91 14.39 24.24
N ALA A 333 45.24 13.83 23.08
CA ALA A 333 45.88 12.51 22.99
C ALA A 333 47.28 12.55 23.65
N GLN A 334 48.09 13.57 23.37
CA GLN A 334 49.42 13.74 23.96
C GLN A 334 49.37 13.91 25.49
N LEU A 335 48.40 14.69 25.99
CA LEU A 335 48.17 14.80 27.43
C LEU A 335 47.78 13.45 28.04
N GLY A 336 46.87 12.71 27.39
CA GLY A 336 46.46 11.37 27.82
C GLY A 336 47.64 10.40 27.96
N THR A 337 48.55 10.40 26.98
CA THR A 337 49.79 9.60 27.02
C THR A 337 50.71 10.03 28.17
N SER A 338 50.95 11.33 28.33
CA SER A 338 51.82 11.88 29.38
C SER A 338 51.31 11.53 30.79
N ILE A 339 49.99 11.61 31.01
CA ILE A 339 49.38 11.21 32.29
C ILE A 339 49.54 9.69 32.52
N SER A 340 49.37 8.87 31.47
CA SER A 340 49.49 7.41 31.57
C SER A 340 50.91 6.95 31.90
N GLU A 341 51.92 7.55 31.28
CA GLU A 341 53.33 7.30 31.60
C GLU A 341 53.64 7.65 33.05
N ARG A 342 53.18 8.82 33.52
CA ARG A 342 53.37 9.24 34.92
C ARG A 342 52.64 8.33 35.92
N LEU A 343 51.41 7.91 35.58
CA LEU A 343 50.63 6.95 36.38
C LEU A 343 51.39 5.64 36.58
N ASN A 344 51.95 5.09 35.52
CA ASN A 344 52.69 3.83 35.59
C ASN A 344 53.99 3.98 36.39
N ALA A 345 54.69 5.11 36.24
CA ALA A 345 55.86 5.42 37.05
C ALA A 345 55.52 5.49 38.56
N GLN A 346 54.46 6.21 38.93
CA GLN A 346 54.05 6.35 40.34
C GLN A 346 53.56 5.03 40.96
N ARG A 347 52.86 4.18 40.20
CA ARG A 347 52.47 2.83 40.66
C ARG A 347 53.68 1.97 41.00
N ARG A 348 54.75 2.03 40.20
CA ARG A 348 56.01 1.32 40.49
C ARG A 348 56.71 1.90 41.73
N THR A 349 56.71 3.23 41.90
CA THR A 349 57.22 3.88 43.12
C THR A 349 56.45 3.43 44.36
N LEU A 350 55.12 3.38 44.30
CA LEU A 350 54.26 2.89 45.39
C LEU A 350 54.59 1.45 45.79
N ALA A 351 54.78 0.57 44.81
CA ALA A 351 55.15 -0.82 45.09
C ALA A 351 56.54 -0.93 45.73
N SER A 352 57.50 -0.14 45.27
CA SER A 352 58.84 -0.06 45.85
C SER A 352 58.84 0.50 47.27
N SER A 353 58.05 1.55 47.57
CA SER A 353 57.98 2.15 48.91
C SER A 353 57.32 1.22 49.93
N LEU A 354 56.42 0.35 49.47
CA LEU A 354 55.83 -0.73 50.26
C LEU A 354 56.75 -1.96 50.39
N GLY A 355 57.94 -1.93 49.78
CA GLY A 355 58.93 -3.02 49.87
C GLY A 355 58.44 -4.34 49.23
N LEU A 356 57.57 -4.27 48.24
CA LEU A 356 57.05 -5.43 47.50
C LEU A 356 58.12 -5.98 46.54
N SER A 357 58.11 -7.29 46.28
CA SER A 357 59.02 -7.89 45.29
C SER A 357 58.61 -7.51 43.87
N MET A 358 59.54 -6.95 43.10
CA MET A 358 59.33 -6.53 41.71
C MET A 358 60.03 -7.53 40.77
N PRO A 359 59.31 -8.17 39.81
CA PRO A 359 59.95 -8.96 38.76
C PRO A 359 60.80 -8.07 37.83
N GLY A 360 61.79 -8.67 37.16
CA GLY A 360 62.61 -7.96 36.16
C GLY A 360 61.78 -7.54 34.95
N VAL A 361 62.00 -6.30 34.49
CA VAL A 361 61.37 -5.74 33.28
C VAL A 361 61.80 -6.62 32.09
N ASP A 362 60.84 -7.30 31.43
CA ASP A 362 60.96 -8.14 30.21
C ASP A 362 60.51 -9.62 30.33
N GLY A 363 59.94 -10.07 31.45
CA GLY A 363 59.36 -11.43 31.60
C GLY A 363 57.83 -11.52 31.42
N ALA A 364 57.27 -12.71 31.12
CA ALA A 364 55.81 -12.95 31.12
C ALA A 364 55.14 -12.64 32.47
N ASP A 365 55.91 -12.72 33.56
CA ASP A 365 55.51 -12.32 34.91
C ASP A 365 55.33 -10.79 35.05
N ASP A 366 55.95 -9.95 34.20
CA ASP A 366 55.84 -8.49 34.24
C ASP A 366 54.46 -8.01 33.77
N ALA A 367 53.84 -8.66 32.78
CA ALA A 367 52.50 -8.30 32.32
C ALA A 367 51.44 -8.54 33.41
N THR A 368 51.52 -9.68 34.09
CA THR A 368 50.63 -10.06 35.20
C THR A 368 50.84 -9.13 36.40
N PHE A 369 52.09 -8.78 36.67
CA PHE A 369 52.48 -7.84 37.73
C PHE A 369 52.01 -6.42 37.44
N VAL A 370 52.10 -5.94 36.19
CA VAL A 370 51.61 -4.61 35.77
C VAL A 370 50.09 -4.51 35.94
N GLU A 371 49.32 -5.55 35.66
CA GLU A 371 47.87 -5.55 35.96
C GLU A 371 47.59 -5.50 37.47
N GLN A 372 48.35 -6.25 38.29
CA GLN A 372 48.23 -6.18 39.75
C GLN A 372 48.63 -4.81 40.31
N LEU A 373 49.62 -4.14 39.73
CA LEU A 373 50.03 -2.76 40.10
C LEU A 373 48.92 -1.73 39.86
N LYS A 374 48.02 -1.95 38.89
CA LYS A 374 46.87 -1.04 38.67
C LYS A 374 45.89 -1.06 39.84
N LEU A 375 45.78 -2.22 40.51
CA LEU A 375 44.86 -2.44 41.64
C LEU A 375 45.47 -2.03 42.99
N LEU A 376 46.79 -1.94 43.08
CA LEU A 376 47.53 -1.66 44.32
C LEU A 376 47.08 -0.40 45.07
N PRO A 377 46.85 0.78 44.42
CA PRO A 377 46.36 1.97 45.14
C PRO A 377 45.01 1.73 45.83
N GLY A 378 44.07 1.09 45.14
CA GLY A 378 42.76 0.74 45.72
C GLY A 378 42.88 -0.27 46.87
N GLN A 379 43.80 -1.24 46.74
CA GLN A 379 44.11 -2.20 47.80
C GLN A 379 44.71 -1.51 49.04
N VAL A 380 45.64 -0.56 48.84
CA VAL A 380 46.23 0.24 49.93
C VAL A 380 45.16 1.02 50.67
N GLN A 381 44.29 1.74 49.94
CA GLN A 381 43.22 2.51 50.55
C GLN A 381 42.23 1.63 51.34
N ALA A 382 41.82 0.50 50.75
CA ALA A 382 40.94 -0.45 51.42
C ALA A 382 41.59 -1.04 52.68
N CYS A 383 42.88 -1.36 52.63
CA CYS A 383 43.64 -1.89 53.76
C CYS A 383 43.73 -0.87 54.91
N VAL A 384 44.05 0.40 54.61
CA VAL A 384 44.07 1.48 55.62
C VAL A 384 42.72 1.62 56.29
N THR A 385 41.63 1.70 55.53
CA THR A 385 40.27 1.81 56.07
C THR A 385 39.89 0.62 56.95
N GLN A 386 40.34 -0.60 56.61
CA GLN A 386 40.13 -1.76 57.48
C GLN A 386 40.94 -1.66 58.78
N LEU A 387 42.20 -1.21 58.72
CA LEU A 387 43.09 -1.10 59.89
C LEU A 387 42.70 0.03 60.85
N GLU A 388 41.90 1.01 60.41
CA GLU A 388 41.30 2.05 61.26
C GLU A 388 40.29 1.48 62.28
N ARG A 389 39.68 0.31 62.00
CA ARG A 389 38.71 -0.34 62.92
C ARG A 389 39.36 -0.78 64.22
N PRO A 390 38.73 -0.58 65.41
CA PRO A 390 39.29 -0.97 66.71
C PRO A 390 39.93 -2.37 66.74
N LEU A 391 41.04 -2.54 67.48
CA LEU A 391 41.79 -3.82 67.49
C LEU A 391 40.92 -5.02 67.91
N ASP A 392 39.93 -4.79 68.76
CA ASP A 392 38.97 -5.81 69.18
C ASP A 392 38.02 -6.26 68.07
N GLN A 393 37.78 -5.43 67.05
CA GLN A 393 37.07 -5.83 65.83
C GLN A 393 37.99 -6.56 64.83
N LEU A 394 39.30 -6.33 64.90
CA LEU A 394 40.29 -7.02 64.06
C LEU A 394 40.62 -8.42 64.61
N PHE A 395 40.61 -8.59 65.94
CA PHE A 395 40.82 -9.86 66.64
C PHE A 395 39.64 -10.20 67.57
N PRO A 396 38.42 -10.37 67.02
CA PRO A 396 37.20 -10.54 67.83
C PRO A 396 37.17 -11.84 68.62
N SER A 397 37.79 -12.91 68.12
CA SER A 397 37.78 -14.23 68.76
C SER A 397 38.59 -14.26 70.07
N VAL A 398 39.45 -13.26 70.29
CA VAL A 398 40.31 -13.10 71.47
C VAL A 398 39.86 -11.91 72.32
N LEU A 399 39.66 -10.74 71.71
CA LEU A 399 39.48 -9.47 72.42
C LEU A 399 38.02 -9.09 72.70
N GLN A 400 37.04 -9.67 71.98
CA GLN A 400 35.60 -9.47 72.23
C GLN A 400 34.94 -10.69 72.92
N ALA A 401 35.72 -11.64 73.43
CA ALA A 401 35.23 -12.94 73.89
C ALA A 401 34.31 -12.91 75.14
N GLY A 402 33.94 -11.73 75.68
CA GLY A 402 32.97 -11.57 76.77
C GLY A 402 33.33 -12.45 77.97
N GLN A 403 34.57 -12.31 78.46
CA GLN A 403 35.06 -13.11 79.57
C GLN A 403 34.43 -12.61 80.88
N PRO A 404 33.91 -13.51 81.72
CA PRO A 404 33.38 -13.13 83.03
C PRO A 404 34.49 -12.49 83.87
N SER A 405 34.11 -11.52 84.68
CA SER A 405 35.02 -10.86 85.63
C SER A 405 35.60 -11.87 86.63
N PRO A 406 36.74 -11.55 87.28
CA PRO A 406 37.28 -12.37 88.36
C PRO A 406 36.24 -12.69 89.45
N ASP A 407 35.41 -11.72 89.81
CA ASP A 407 34.35 -11.87 90.82
C ASP A 407 33.24 -12.84 90.35
N GLU A 408 32.81 -12.73 89.08
CA GLU A 408 31.83 -13.66 88.50
C GLU A 408 32.36 -15.08 88.39
N LEU A 409 33.66 -15.23 88.09
CA LEU A 409 34.35 -16.54 88.07
C LEU A 409 34.45 -17.15 89.45
N GLU A 410 34.64 -16.35 90.49
CA GLU A 410 34.67 -16.80 91.87
C GLU A 410 33.28 -17.24 92.34
N VAL A 411 32.24 -16.45 92.08
CA VAL A 411 30.84 -16.81 92.36
C VAL A 411 30.43 -18.09 91.63
N ALA A 412 30.77 -18.23 90.34
CA ALA A 412 30.48 -19.43 89.58
C ALA A 412 31.25 -20.65 90.10
N SER A 413 32.50 -20.47 90.53
CA SER A 413 33.31 -21.52 91.16
C SER A 413 32.69 -22.01 92.47
N THR A 414 32.23 -21.11 93.34
CA THR A 414 31.59 -21.48 94.62
C THR A 414 30.27 -22.21 94.39
N LYS A 415 29.42 -21.70 93.48
CA LYS A 415 28.16 -22.36 93.11
C LYS A 415 28.38 -23.74 92.50
N LEU A 416 29.38 -23.88 91.62
CA LEU A 416 29.73 -25.16 91.00
C LEU A 416 30.20 -26.16 92.06
N SER A 417 31.06 -25.77 93.00
CA SER A 417 31.49 -26.64 94.10
C SER A 417 30.31 -27.12 94.96
N ALA A 418 29.42 -26.23 95.36
CA ALA A 418 28.23 -26.58 96.14
C ALA A 418 27.27 -27.51 95.36
N PHE A 419 27.09 -27.28 94.06
CA PHE A 419 26.32 -28.17 93.19
C PHE A 419 26.95 -29.55 93.08
N VAL A 420 28.27 -29.64 92.88
CA VAL A 420 28.99 -30.92 92.78
C VAL A 420 28.84 -31.74 94.05
N GLU A 421 28.95 -31.12 95.23
CA GLU A 421 28.72 -31.80 96.51
C GLU A 421 27.29 -32.35 96.63
N SER A 422 26.28 -31.53 96.28
CA SER A 422 24.88 -31.93 96.32
C SER A 422 24.57 -33.06 95.33
N ALA A 423 25.06 -32.94 94.09
CA ALA A 423 24.88 -33.92 93.03
C ALA A 423 25.52 -35.27 93.38
N VAL A 424 26.74 -35.28 93.93
CA VAL A 424 27.40 -36.51 94.41
C VAL A 424 26.57 -37.19 95.49
N ARG A 425 26.02 -36.44 96.46
CA ARG A 425 25.16 -37.00 97.51
C ARG A 425 23.87 -37.61 96.91
N ILE A 426 23.13 -36.84 96.13
CA ILE A 426 21.84 -37.24 95.54
C ILE A 426 21.99 -38.47 94.63
N SER A 427 23.02 -38.50 93.78
CA SER A 427 23.29 -39.63 92.89
C SER A 427 23.68 -40.89 93.67
N ASN A 428 24.43 -40.77 94.78
CA ASN A 428 24.77 -41.89 95.64
C ASN A 428 23.56 -42.45 96.41
N ASP A 429 22.70 -41.57 96.94
CA ASP A 429 21.47 -41.98 97.65
C ASP A 429 20.50 -42.71 96.70
N ARG A 430 20.30 -42.19 95.49
CA ARG A 430 19.48 -42.88 94.47
C ARG A 430 20.08 -44.21 94.03
N ALA A 431 21.40 -44.30 93.84
CA ALA A 431 22.07 -45.54 93.45
C ALA A 431 21.97 -46.64 94.53
N LYS A 432 22.07 -46.25 95.81
CA LYS A 432 21.82 -47.17 96.93
C LYS A 432 20.36 -47.63 96.95
N TRP A 433 19.41 -46.74 96.70
CA TRP A 433 17.98 -47.05 96.64
C TRP A 433 17.62 -47.97 95.45
N ALA A 434 18.20 -47.73 94.27
CA ALA A 434 17.99 -48.55 93.08
C ALA A 434 18.40 -50.01 93.30
N LYS A 435 19.50 -50.25 94.05
CA LYS A 435 19.90 -51.61 94.43
C LYS A 435 18.85 -52.29 95.31
N ARG A 436 18.22 -51.57 96.26
CA ARG A 436 17.14 -52.11 97.10
C ARG A 436 15.88 -52.42 96.29
N GLU A 437 15.50 -51.56 95.35
CA GLU A 437 14.37 -51.80 94.43
C GLU A 437 14.59 -53.04 93.55
N SER A 438 15.83 -53.26 93.08
CA SER A 438 16.13 -54.43 92.23
C SER A 438 16.02 -55.77 92.97
N THR A 439 16.17 -55.77 94.30
CA THR A 439 16.07 -56.98 95.14
C THR A 439 14.67 -57.28 95.65
N ASP A 440 13.80 -56.27 95.78
CA ASP A 440 12.39 -56.46 96.15
C ASP A 440 11.52 -55.57 95.23
N PRO A 441 10.89 -56.14 94.18
CA PRO A 441 10.05 -55.38 93.26
C PRO A 441 8.85 -54.71 93.94
N ALA A 442 8.42 -55.20 95.11
CA ALA A 442 7.30 -54.65 95.84
C ALA A 442 7.71 -53.41 96.67
N LEU A 443 9.00 -53.08 96.77
CA LEU A 443 9.51 -51.98 97.62
C LEU A 443 9.01 -50.60 97.18
N GLN A 444 8.78 -50.38 95.89
CA GLN A 444 8.18 -49.13 95.39
C GLN A 444 6.70 -49.01 95.79
N ALA A 445 5.94 -50.10 95.61
CA ALA A 445 4.54 -50.15 96.06
C ALA A 445 4.46 -50.00 97.58
N MET A 446 5.42 -50.54 98.33
CA MET A 446 5.51 -50.39 99.78
C MET A 446 5.93 -48.98 100.22
N LEU A 447 6.83 -48.30 99.50
CA LEU A 447 7.15 -46.89 99.78
C LEU A 447 5.93 -45.98 99.53
N ALA A 448 5.11 -46.30 98.51
CA ALA A 448 3.85 -45.61 98.26
C ALA A 448 2.80 -45.92 99.33
N ALA A 449 2.66 -47.20 99.73
CA ALA A 449 1.75 -47.62 100.79
C ALA A 449 2.15 -47.06 102.17
N ALA A 450 3.46 -46.96 102.47
CA ALA A 450 3.99 -46.39 103.70
C ALA A 450 3.61 -44.91 103.87
N ALA A 451 3.37 -44.19 102.78
CA ALA A 451 2.88 -42.81 102.83
C ALA A 451 1.41 -42.72 103.31
N GLN A 452 0.62 -43.79 103.14
CA GLN A 452 -0.82 -43.84 103.47
C GLN A 452 -1.15 -44.73 104.67
N TYR A 453 -0.16 -45.40 105.28
CA TYR A 453 -0.35 -46.28 106.41
C TYR A 453 -0.56 -45.51 107.73
N ASP A 454 -1.70 -45.73 108.39
CA ASP A 454 -2.01 -45.25 109.73
C ASP A 454 -1.64 -46.32 110.77
N GLU A 455 -0.91 -45.92 111.81
CA GLU A 455 -0.42 -46.80 112.86
C GLU A 455 -1.53 -47.26 113.82
N SER A 456 -2.65 -46.53 113.83
CA SER A 456 -3.79 -46.76 114.73
C SER A 456 -4.85 -47.71 114.17
N ASP A 457 -4.81 -48.00 112.87
CA ASP A 457 -5.71 -48.95 112.21
C ASP A 457 -5.01 -50.32 112.08
N ASP A 458 -5.68 -51.40 112.50
CA ASP A 458 -5.13 -52.75 112.44
C ASP A 458 -5.35 -53.42 111.08
N GLN A 459 -5.75 -52.67 110.04
CA GLN A 459 -5.90 -53.17 108.68
C GLN A 459 -4.79 -52.68 107.73
N CYS A 460 -4.44 -53.53 106.77
CA CYS A 460 -3.53 -53.16 105.69
C CYS A 460 -4.18 -52.13 104.75
N PRO A 461 -3.56 -50.97 104.47
CA PRO A 461 -4.16 -49.89 103.66
C PRO A 461 -4.28 -50.26 102.17
N VAL A 462 -3.71 -51.39 101.75
CA VAL A 462 -3.74 -51.86 100.36
C VAL A 462 -4.75 -53.00 100.18
N CYS A 463 -4.82 -53.98 101.09
CA CYS A 463 -5.64 -55.19 100.92
C CYS A 463 -6.64 -55.45 102.06
N LEU A 464 -6.72 -54.57 103.05
CA LEU A 464 -7.67 -54.59 104.17
C LEU A 464 -7.59 -55.84 105.08
N ARG A 465 -6.59 -56.71 104.91
CA ARG A 465 -6.35 -57.82 105.85
C ARG A 465 -5.82 -57.29 107.19
N PRO A 466 -6.19 -57.90 108.32
CA PRO A 466 -5.66 -57.53 109.63
C PRO A 466 -4.14 -57.65 109.68
N MET A 467 -3.44 -56.59 110.07
CA MET A 467 -1.97 -56.52 110.14
C MET A 467 -1.40 -57.45 111.22
N ALA A 468 -2.23 -57.90 112.18
CA ALA A 468 -1.90 -58.96 113.12
C ALA A 468 -1.52 -60.30 112.45
N GLU A 469 -2.03 -60.58 111.24
CA GLU A 469 -1.71 -61.81 110.50
C GLU A 469 -0.37 -61.74 109.75
N VAL A 470 0.24 -60.54 109.61
CA VAL A 470 1.46 -60.33 108.81
C VAL A 470 2.44 -59.33 109.48
N PRO A 471 2.99 -59.64 110.67
CA PRO A 471 3.78 -58.69 111.47
C PRO A 471 5.03 -58.13 110.74
N ASP A 472 5.67 -58.93 109.89
CA ASP A 472 6.87 -58.51 109.12
C ASP A 472 6.59 -57.38 108.11
N ARG A 473 5.34 -57.25 107.63
CA ARG A 473 4.97 -56.18 106.70
C ARG A 473 4.67 -54.87 107.42
N ARG A 474 4.26 -54.91 108.69
CA ARG A 474 4.04 -53.71 109.52
C ARG A 474 5.34 -52.98 109.83
N SER A 475 6.40 -53.72 110.21
CA SER A 475 7.73 -53.13 110.48
C SER A 475 8.34 -52.48 109.23
N THR A 476 8.22 -53.14 108.08
CA THR A 476 8.74 -52.63 106.80
C THR A 476 8.08 -51.30 106.39
N LEU A 477 6.76 -51.14 106.59
CA LEU A 477 6.06 -49.89 106.26
C LEU A 477 6.45 -48.73 107.19
N LEU A 478 6.72 -49.01 108.47
CA LEU A 478 7.21 -48.01 109.43
C LEU A 478 8.61 -47.49 109.07
N ASP A 479 9.53 -48.39 108.72
CA ASP A 479 10.89 -48.02 108.31
C ASP A 479 10.89 -47.13 107.05
N LEU A 480 10.03 -47.47 106.09
CA LEU A 480 9.90 -46.75 104.82
C LEU A 480 9.23 -45.36 104.97
N LYS A 481 8.47 -45.11 106.05
CA LYS A 481 7.81 -43.83 106.31
C LYS A 481 8.80 -42.66 106.44
N SER A 482 10.02 -42.92 106.93
CA SER A 482 11.09 -41.91 107.08
C SER A 482 11.69 -41.42 105.75
N LEU A 483 11.51 -42.19 104.67
CA LEU A 483 12.08 -41.91 103.34
C LEU A 483 11.07 -41.28 102.37
N LYS A 484 9.81 -41.08 102.82
CA LYS A 484 8.70 -40.66 101.95
C LYS A 484 8.89 -39.29 101.30
N ASP A 485 9.60 -38.36 101.93
CA ASP A 485 9.76 -36.97 101.48
C ASP A 485 10.99 -36.77 100.58
N GLN A 486 11.83 -37.80 100.40
CA GLN A 486 13.00 -37.74 99.54
C GLN A 486 12.62 -37.94 98.07
N ALA A 487 12.20 -36.86 97.41
CA ALA A 487 11.69 -36.88 96.03
C ALA A 487 12.66 -37.52 95.02
N HIS A 488 13.98 -37.39 95.20
CA HIS A 488 14.98 -37.96 94.29
C HIS A 488 15.02 -39.49 94.31
N LEU A 489 14.56 -40.15 95.38
CA LEU A 489 14.46 -41.61 95.45
C LEU A 489 13.31 -42.17 94.60
N LYS A 490 12.28 -41.37 94.35
CA LYS A 490 11.08 -41.75 93.57
C LYS A 490 11.25 -41.55 92.05
N ARG A 491 12.35 -40.96 91.61
CA ARG A 491 12.60 -40.66 90.18
C ARG A 491 13.43 -41.76 89.54
N GLU A 492 13.22 -42.00 88.25
CA GLU A 492 14.10 -42.84 87.45
C GLU A 492 15.52 -42.23 87.36
N VAL A 493 16.54 -43.08 87.25
CA VAL A 493 17.95 -42.67 87.26
C VAL A 493 18.25 -41.68 86.13
N GLU A 494 17.70 -41.92 84.94
CA GLU A 494 17.93 -41.11 83.75
C GLU A 494 17.27 -39.71 83.83
N ASP A 495 16.06 -39.63 84.38
CA ASP A 495 15.35 -38.37 84.61
C ASP A 495 16.04 -37.51 85.67
N LEU A 496 16.60 -38.15 86.69
CA LEU A 496 17.37 -37.47 87.74
C LEU A 496 18.70 -36.94 87.19
N GLU A 497 19.43 -37.73 86.41
CA GLU A 497 20.67 -37.29 85.75
C GLU A 497 20.41 -36.09 84.83
N THR A 498 19.33 -36.12 84.05
CA THR A 498 18.93 -35.03 83.16
C THR A 498 18.59 -33.76 83.93
N GLY A 499 17.86 -33.88 85.04
CA GLY A 499 17.54 -32.75 85.93
C GLY A 499 18.78 -32.08 86.54
N LEU A 500 19.74 -32.88 87.00
CA LEU A 500 21.00 -32.37 87.55
C LEU A 500 21.85 -31.67 86.47
N ILE A 501 21.90 -32.21 85.24
CA ILE A 501 22.59 -31.54 84.13
C ILE A 501 21.93 -30.20 83.80
N ALA A 502 20.60 -30.10 83.86
CA ALA A 502 19.89 -28.85 83.64
C ALA A 502 20.22 -27.81 84.72
N GLU A 503 20.31 -28.22 85.99
CA GLU A 503 20.72 -27.36 87.10
C GLU A 503 22.18 -26.88 86.94
N LEU A 504 23.11 -27.79 86.58
CA LEU A 504 24.50 -27.43 86.28
C LEU A 504 24.61 -26.36 85.19
N ARG A 505 23.76 -26.46 84.16
CA ARG A 505 23.72 -25.50 83.04
C ARG A 505 23.28 -24.09 83.45
N THR A 506 22.62 -23.94 84.60
CA THR A 506 22.32 -22.61 85.17
C THR A 506 23.55 -21.93 85.79
N ILE A 507 24.58 -22.72 86.12
CA ILE A 507 25.84 -22.25 86.71
C ILE A 507 26.87 -22.00 85.60
N VAL A 508 27.09 -22.99 84.73
CA VAL A 508 27.94 -22.85 83.53
C VAL A 508 27.15 -23.34 82.33
N SER A 509 26.78 -22.40 81.45
CA SER A 509 26.05 -22.73 80.23
C SER A 509 26.89 -23.60 79.29
N HIS A 510 26.22 -24.37 78.42
CA HIS A 510 26.90 -25.16 77.39
C HIS A 510 27.74 -24.28 76.45
N ALA A 511 27.27 -23.07 76.13
CA ALA A 511 27.99 -22.14 75.28
C ALA A 511 29.29 -21.64 75.95
N HIS A 512 29.28 -21.47 77.27
CA HIS A 512 30.48 -21.13 78.05
C HIS A 512 31.44 -22.32 78.10
N ALA A 513 30.96 -23.52 78.43
CA ALA A 513 31.77 -24.73 78.45
C ALA A 513 32.53 -24.99 77.13
N ALA A 514 31.88 -24.79 75.98
CA ALA A 514 32.49 -24.97 74.67
C ALA A 514 33.64 -23.99 74.36
N ARG A 515 33.71 -22.82 75.02
CA ARG A 515 34.76 -21.82 74.73
C ARG A 515 36.17 -22.29 75.09
N ALA A 516 36.30 -23.22 76.02
CA ALA A 516 37.58 -23.77 76.47
C ALA A 516 38.24 -24.75 75.49
N GLN A 517 37.62 -25.05 74.33
CA GLN A 517 38.14 -26.00 73.34
C GLN A 517 39.27 -25.45 72.44
N LYS A 518 39.41 -24.13 72.29
CA LYS A 518 40.46 -23.49 71.48
C LYS A 518 41.44 -22.70 72.34
N SER A 519 42.74 -22.89 72.09
CA SER A 519 43.80 -22.12 72.76
C SER A 519 43.83 -20.65 72.31
N MET A 520 44.46 -19.78 73.09
CA MET A 520 44.62 -18.37 72.76
C MET A 520 45.44 -18.17 71.48
N SER A 521 46.52 -18.93 71.31
CA SER A 521 47.35 -18.93 70.09
C SER A 521 46.54 -19.27 68.84
N GLN A 522 45.69 -20.30 68.90
CA GLN A 522 44.89 -20.71 67.75
C GLN A 522 43.82 -19.66 67.39
N ARG A 523 43.28 -18.94 68.37
CA ARG A 523 42.32 -17.85 68.13
C ARG A 523 42.98 -16.62 67.51
N VAL A 524 44.18 -16.25 67.98
CA VAL A 524 44.96 -15.16 67.37
C VAL A 524 45.29 -15.48 65.91
N GLN A 525 45.69 -16.73 65.62
CA GLN A 525 46.02 -17.15 64.26
C GLN A 525 44.81 -17.20 63.32
N ASP A 526 43.66 -17.69 63.81
CA ASP A 526 42.40 -17.71 63.05
C ASP A 526 41.97 -16.29 62.66
N ASP A 527 42.05 -15.34 63.59
CA ASP A 527 41.69 -13.93 63.34
C ASP A 527 42.72 -13.23 62.43
N TRP A 528 44.01 -13.51 62.61
CA TRP A 528 45.06 -12.99 61.72
C TRP A 528 44.86 -13.47 60.28
N THR A 529 44.54 -14.76 60.08
CA THR A 529 44.29 -15.31 58.74
C THR A 529 43.10 -14.63 58.06
N LYS A 530 42.02 -14.35 58.81
CA LYS A 530 40.88 -13.58 58.30
C LYS A 530 41.25 -12.13 57.99
N LEU A 531 42.10 -11.51 58.80
CA LEU A 531 42.58 -10.16 58.54
C LEU A 531 43.41 -10.12 57.25
N LYS A 532 44.28 -11.11 57.02
CA LYS A 532 45.05 -11.24 55.76
C LYS A 532 44.13 -11.33 54.55
N SER A 533 43.13 -12.21 54.57
CA SER A 533 42.21 -12.37 53.43
C SER A 533 41.36 -11.12 53.17
N ASN A 534 40.98 -10.39 54.22
CA ASN A 534 40.02 -9.28 54.10
C ASN A 534 40.69 -7.93 53.85
N ALA A 535 41.85 -7.67 54.45
CA ALA A 535 42.52 -6.37 54.41
C ALA A 535 43.76 -6.36 53.50
N CYS A 536 44.44 -7.50 53.30
CA CYS A 536 45.73 -7.57 52.58
C CYS A 536 45.61 -8.46 51.33
N SER A 537 44.77 -8.05 50.37
CA SER A 537 44.57 -8.78 49.12
C SER A 537 45.64 -8.45 48.06
N GLY A 538 45.85 -9.36 47.11
CA GLY A 538 46.79 -9.17 46.01
C GLY A 538 48.24 -9.02 46.49
N LEU A 539 48.93 -7.98 46.01
CA LEU A 539 50.34 -7.75 46.35
C LEU A 539 50.56 -7.42 47.82
N LEU A 540 49.55 -6.87 48.52
CA LEU A 540 49.64 -6.57 49.96
C LEU A 540 49.71 -7.83 50.82
N LEU A 541 49.40 -9.02 50.29
CA LEU A 541 49.54 -10.28 51.02
C LEU A 541 51.00 -10.53 51.42
N GLN A 542 51.96 -10.15 50.57
CA GLN A 542 53.40 -10.26 50.84
C GLN A 542 53.82 -9.47 52.10
N LEU A 543 53.17 -8.34 52.36
CA LEU A 543 53.42 -7.54 53.56
C LEU A 543 52.91 -8.24 54.81
N ALA A 544 51.72 -8.84 54.73
CA ALA A 544 51.13 -9.55 55.85
C ALA A 544 51.88 -10.85 56.16
N GLU A 545 52.33 -11.59 55.16
CA GLU A 545 53.13 -12.82 55.35
C GLU A 545 54.43 -12.56 56.11
N ARG A 546 55.09 -11.42 55.91
CA ARG A 546 56.31 -11.04 56.67
C ARG A 546 56.06 -10.83 58.17
N LEU A 547 54.81 -10.64 58.58
CA LEU A 547 54.43 -10.43 59.99
C LEU A 547 53.94 -11.72 60.66
N ASP A 548 53.84 -12.84 59.92
CA ASP A 548 53.33 -14.12 60.44
C ASP A 548 54.12 -14.62 61.66
N ASP A 549 55.45 -14.57 61.62
CA ASP A 549 56.31 -14.99 62.73
C ASP A 549 56.13 -14.11 63.97
N ARG A 550 55.93 -12.80 63.76
CA ARG A 550 55.72 -11.84 64.84
C ARG A 550 54.36 -12.04 65.51
N ILE A 551 53.31 -12.28 64.73
CA ILE A 551 51.97 -12.60 65.25
C ILE A 551 51.99 -13.92 66.04
N THR A 552 52.64 -14.95 65.52
CA THR A 552 52.79 -16.25 66.20
C THR A 552 53.51 -16.09 67.55
N SER A 553 54.50 -15.20 67.62
CA SER A 553 55.25 -14.95 68.86
C SER A 553 54.47 -14.19 69.95
N THR A 554 53.32 -13.56 69.63
CA THR A 554 52.55 -12.76 70.59
C THR A 554 51.89 -13.58 71.71
N THR A 555 51.75 -14.90 71.53
CA THR A 555 51.05 -15.80 72.46
C THR A 555 51.97 -16.78 73.21
N LEU A 556 53.30 -16.62 73.11
CA LEU A 556 54.28 -17.57 73.68
C LEU A 556 54.66 -17.31 75.16
N SER A 557 54.04 -16.33 75.83
CA SER A 557 54.34 -16.02 77.23
C SER A 557 53.20 -16.51 78.15
N SER A 558 53.55 -17.40 79.08
CA SER A 558 52.72 -18.01 80.14
C SER A 558 51.85 -19.20 79.72
N ALA A 559 52.39 -20.42 79.83
CA ALA A 559 51.56 -21.58 80.09
C ALA A 559 51.31 -21.65 81.59
N ALA A 560 50.28 -20.95 82.09
CA ALA A 560 49.80 -21.18 83.45
C ALA A 560 49.22 -22.60 83.53
N SER A 561 50.05 -23.54 83.99
CA SER A 561 49.67 -24.91 84.27
C SER A 561 48.66 -24.93 85.42
N ALA A 562 47.37 -24.87 85.10
CA ALA A 562 46.38 -25.32 86.06
C ALA A 562 46.62 -26.81 86.32
N SER A 563 46.77 -27.16 87.60
CA SER A 563 47.06 -28.54 87.99
C SER A 563 46.00 -29.48 87.43
N VAL A 564 46.43 -30.64 86.89
CA VAL A 564 45.55 -31.68 86.32
C VAL A 564 44.44 -32.11 87.30
N SER A 565 44.63 -31.85 88.60
CA SER A 565 43.69 -32.11 89.69
C SER A 565 42.40 -31.25 89.61
N GLU A 566 42.45 -30.00 89.13
CA GLU A 566 41.29 -29.11 89.13
C GLU A 566 40.26 -29.40 88.02
N ARG A 567 40.65 -30.16 86.99
CA ARG A 567 39.77 -30.55 85.87
C ARG A 567 39.14 -31.93 86.02
N ALA A 568 39.46 -32.65 87.09
CA ALA A 568 39.00 -34.02 87.26
C ALA A 568 37.47 -34.09 87.45
N ALA A 569 36.85 -35.02 86.70
CA ALA A 569 35.45 -35.38 86.86
C ALA A 569 35.22 -35.99 88.25
N PRO A 570 34.11 -35.68 88.93
CA PRO A 570 33.77 -36.34 90.19
C PRO A 570 33.48 -37.83 89.96
N VAL A 571 33.81 -38.68 90.95
CA VAL A 571 33.47 -40.10 90.92
C VAL A 571 31.98 -40.25 91.24
N LEU A 572 31.18 -40.65 90.24
CA LEU A 572 29.74 -40.86 90.36
C LEU A 572 29.36 -42.33 90.08
N PRO A 573 28.23 -42.84 90.63
CA PRO A 573 27.74 -44.19 90.36
C PRO A 573 27.48 -44.48 88.88
N THR A 574 27.53 -45.77 88.50
CA THR A 574 27.13 -46.26 87.17
C THR A 574 25.69 -45.86 86.87
N GLY A 575 25.49 -45.00 85.86
CA GLY A 575 24.20 -44.36 85.53
C GLY A 575 24.24 -42.82 85.51
N PHE A 576 25.29 -42.18 86.05
CA PHE A 576 25.45 -40.71 86.09
C PHE A 576 26.70 -40.20 85.33
N GLN A 577 27.15 -40.91 84.29
CA GLN A 577 28.38 -40.59 83.56
C GLN A 577 28.27 -39.30 82.73
N ARG A 578 27.08 -38.97 82.20
CA ARG A 578 26.87 -37.72 81.44
C ARG A 578 27.01 -36.51 82.34
N LEU A 579 26.52 -36.62 83.58
CA LEU A 579 26.68 -35.58 84.60
C LEU A 579 28.16 -35.41 84.99
N ALA A 580 28.92 -36.49 85.17
CA ALA A 580 30.36 -36.42 85.45
C ALA A 580 31.13 -35.70 84.34
N GLY A 581 30.82 -35.98 83.07
CA GLY A 581 31.40 -35.29 81.91
C GLY A 581 31.05 -33.80 81.89
N ALA A 582 29.78 -33.46 82.08
CA ALA A 582 29.33 -32.07 82.08
C ALA A 582 29.97 -31.24 83.22
N ILE A 583 30.19 -31.84 84.39
CA ILE A 583 30.90 -31.20 85.51
C ILE A 583 32.37 -30.95 85.14
N ALA A 584 33.03 -31.91 84.50
CA ALA A 584 34.41 -31.75 84.06
C ALA A 584 34.57 -30.61 83.04
N ASP A 585 33.64 -30.49 82.09
CA ASP A 585 33.60 -29.40 81.12
C ASP A 585 33.40 -28.04 81.79
N ALA A 586 32.48 -27.96 82.75
CA ALA A 586 32.24 -26.73 83.52
C ALA A 586 33.47 -26.30 84.34
N LYS A 587 34.17 -27.24 84.98
CA LYS A 587 35.45 -26.98 85.66
C LYS A 587 36.54 -26.54 84.68
N GLY A 588 36.63 -27.20 83.53
CA GLY A 588 37.57 -26.87 82.46
C GLY A 588 37.41 -25.44 81.95
N TYR A 589 36.17 -24.98 81.81
CA TYR A 589 35.85 -23.60 81.44
C TYR A 589 36.33 -22.57 82.46
N LEU A 590 36.09 -22.78 83.76
CA LEU A 590 36.49 -21.82 84.80
C LEU A 590 38.02 -21.68 84.86
N VAL A 591 38.74 -22.80 84.73
CA VAL A 591 40.20 -22.81 84.67
C VAL A 591 40.70 -22.05 83.43
N TRP A 592 40.12 -22.33 82.26
CA TRP A 592 40.46 -21.64 81.02
C TRP A 592 40.18 -20.14 81.10
N ALA A 593 39.02 -19.74 81.61
CA ALA A 593 38.61 -18.33 81.70
C ALA A 593 39.51 -17.52 82.65
N ARG A 594 39.98 -18.13 83.76
CA ARG A 594 40.99 -17.51 84.64
C ARG A 594 42.32 -17.28 83.92
N GLY A 595 42.80 -18.28 83.18
CA GLY A 595 44.05 -18.15 82.40
C GLY A 595 43.93 -17.08 81.31
N MET A 596 42.79 -17.02 80.62
CA MET A 596 42.57 -15.99 79.61
C MET A 596 42.50 -14.57 80.20
N ASN A 597 41.83 -14.36 81.34
CA ASN A 597 41.77 -13.05 82.00
C ASN A 597 43.16 -12.55 82.45
N ALA A 598 44.07 -13.45 82.82
CA ALA A 598 45.43 -13.10 83.24
C ALA A 598 46.32 -12.60 82.08
N GLU A 599 46.14 -13.15 80.88
CA GLU A 599 47.02 -12.89 79.72
C GLU A 599 46.45 -11.91 78.70
N LEU A 600 45.15 -11.62 78.77
CA LEU A 600 44.43 -10.79 77.80
C LEU A 600 45.07 -9.41 77.58
N SER A 601 45.51 -8.75 78.66
CA SER A 601 46.12 -7.41 78.59
C SER A 601 47.48 -7.43 77.90
N VAL A 602 48.28 -8.48 78.13
CA VAL A 602 49.61 -8.67 77.55
C VAL A 602 49.50 -8.97 76.05
N VAL A 603 48.61 -9.89 75.67
CA VAL A 603 48.38 -10.24 74.25
C VAL A 603 47.78 -9.07 73.49
N ARG A 604 46.84 -8.32 74.09
CA ARG A 604 46.30 -7.09 73.49
C ARG A 604 47.39 -6.08 73.20
N ALA A 605 48.30 -5.83 74.16
CA ALA A 605 49.42 -4.91 73.96
C ALA A 605 50.41 -5.40 72.90
N ALA A 606 50.66 -6.70 72.81
CA ALA A 606 51.53 -7.29 71.78
C ALA A 606 50.93 -7.19 70.37
N LEU A 607 49.63 -7.46 70.21
CA LEU A 607 48.91 -7.32 68.94
C LEU A 607 48.81 -5.85 68.50
N GLU A 608 48.53 -4.92 69.42
CA GLU A 608 48.52 -3.49 69.11
C GLU A 608 49.90 -3.02 68.59
N ARG A 609 50.99 -3.57 69.15
CA ARG A 609 52.36 -3.28 68.69
C ARG A 609 52.60 -3.75 67.25
N VAL A 610 52.31 -5.02 66.96
CA VAL A 610 52.60 -5.62 65.64
C VAL A 610 51.70 -5.05 64.54
N VAL A 611 50.44 -4.76 64.85
CA VAL A 611 49.45 -4.35 63.82
C VAL A 611 49.42 -2.83 63.63
N ARG A 612 49.66 -2.03 64.68
CA ARG A 612 49.36 -0.58 64.64
C ARG A 612 50.47 0.37 65.08
N SER A 613 51.15 0.12 66.19
CA SER A 613 51.95 1.16 66.86
C SER A 613 53.46 1.09 66.60
N ASP A 614 54.00 -0.06 66.21
CA ASP A 614 55.43 -0.18 65.89
C ASP A 614 55.75 0.49 64.53
N PRO A 615 56.93 1.09 64.32
CA PRO A 615 57.32 1.65 63.03
C PRO A 615 57.33 0.62 61.89
N SER A 616 57.52 -0.67 62.24
CA SER A 616 57.45 -1.81 61.32
C SER A 616 56.09 -2.52 61.34
N SER A 617 55.05 -1.87 61.89
CA SER A 617 53.70 -2.43 61.93
C SER A 617 53.04 -2.42 60.55
N LEU A 618 52.02 -3.27 60.40
CA LEU A 618 51.22 -3.33 59.17
C LEU A 618 50.62 -1.96 58.83
N ARG A 619 50.05 -1.26 59.83
CA ARG A 619 49.47 0.07 59.63
C ARG A 619 50.51 1.09 59.20
N ALA A 620 51.64 1.21 59.90
CA ALA A 620 52.67 2.19 59.57
C ALA A 620 53.22 1.99 58.14
N THR A 621 53.38 0.74 57.71
CA THR A 621 53.89 0.39 56.37
C THR A 621 52.89 0.76 55.28
N VAL A 622 51.60 0.45 55.46
CA VAL A 622 50.56 0.73 54.45
C VAL A 622 50.20 2.23 54.43
N GLU A 623 50.19 2.91 55.57
CA GLU A 623 49.88 4.34 55.70
C GLU A 623 50.93 5.22 54.99
N MET A 624 52.19 4.76 54.90
CA MET A 624 53.24 5.40 54.08
C MET A 624 52.93 5.39 52.58
N GLY A 625 52.17 4.39 52.10
CA GLY A 625 51.71 4.29 50.71
C GLY A 625 50.43 5.09 50.40
N ARG A 626 49.74 5.63 51.42
CA ARG A 626 48.44 6.32 51.26
C ARG A 626 48.56 7.59 50.44
N THR A 627 49.57 8.42 50.70
CA THR A 627 49.80 9.69 49.97
C THR A 627 50.06 9.46 48.49
N LEU A 628 50.92 8.49 48.16
CA LEU A 628 51.18 8.08 46.77
C LEU A 628 49.94 7.45 46.11
N SER A 629 49.14 6.70 46.87
CA SER A 629 47.86 6.14 46.37
C SER A 629 46.85 7.23 46.03
N ASP A 630 46.71 8.25 46.87
CA ASP A 630 45.83 9.40 46.63
C ASP A 630 46.28 10.19 45.39
N GLU A 631 47.59 10.43 45.23
CA GLU A 631 48.17 11.06 44.03
C GLU A 631 47.89 10.24 42.75
N ILE A 632 48.03 8.91 42.80
CA ILE A 632 47.70 8.01 41.69
C ILE A 632 46.19 8.05 41.38
N GLY A 633 45.34 8.16 42.42
CA GLY A 633 43.90 8.35 42.29
C GLY A 633 43.54 9.61 41.51
N THR A 634 44.13 10.75 41.87
CA THR A 634 43.93 12.04 41.17
C THR A 634 44.41 11.97 39.72
N LEU A 635 45.60 11.40 39.46
CA LEU A 635 46.10 11.19 38.10
C LEU A 635 45.19 10.27 37.28
N GLY A 636 44.61 9.24 37.90
CA GLY A 636 43.68 8.30 37.26
C GLY A 636 42.38 8.97 36.83
N GLN A 637 41.81 9.82 37.69
CA GLN A 637 40.63 10.62 37.37
C GLN A 637 40.93 11.62 36.24
N ALA A 638 42.10 12.29 36.26
CA ALA A 638 42.52 13.18 35.18
C ALA A 638 42.67 12.45 33.83
N HIS A 639 43.23 11.23 33.83
CA HIS A 639 43.33 10.41 32.62
C HIS A 639 41.95 10.04 32.05
N GLN A 640 40.97 9.73 32.91
CA GLN A 640 39.59 9.46 32.48
C GLN A 640 38.91 10.69 31.88
N LEU A 641 39.09 11.87 32.50
CA LEU A 641 38.57 13.14 31.97
C LEU A 641 39.19 13.46 30.61
N ALA A 642 40.50 13.30 30.44
CA ALA A 642 41.18 13.46 29.15
C ALA A 642 40.65 12.49 28.09
N GLY A 643 40.36 11.24 28.45
CA GLY A 643 39.76 10.25 27.54
C GLY A 643 38.32 10.61 27.13
N ARG A 644 37.50 11.15 28.04
CA ARG A 644 36.15 11.65 27.73
C ARG A 644 36.21 12.88 26.82
N LEU A 645 37.13 13.80 27.10
CA LEU A 645 37.37 15.00 26.30
C LEU A 645 37.77 14.64 24.87
N TRP A 646 38.68 13.67 24.69
CA TRP A 646 39.09 13.19 23.37
C TRP A 646 37.90 12.62 22.57
N LYS A 647 37.05 11.80 23.19
CA LYS A 647 35.85 11.24 22.53
C LYS A 647 34.87 12.33 22.10
N ALA A 648 34.63 13.32 22.95
CA ALA A 648 33.75 14.44 22.64
C ALA A 648 34.31 15.29 21.48
N LEU A 649 35.60 15.60 21.48
CA LEU A 649 36.26 16.31 20.37
C LEU A 649 36.23 15.51 19.06
N LYS A 650 36.39 14.19 19.12
CA LYS A 650 36.24 13.32 17.93
C LYS A 650 34.85 13.44 17.33
N LEU A 651 33.81 13.33 18.15
CA LEU A 651 32.42 13.48 17.71
C LEU A 651 32.18 14.87 17.11
N ILE A 652 32.72 15.94 17.72
CA ILE A 652 32.64 17.29 17.15
C ILE A 652 33.28 17.35 15.76
N ASN A 653 34.45 16.76 15.56
CA ASN A 653 35.09 16.72 14.24
C ASN A 653 34.26 15.94 13.21
N ASP A 654 33.73 14.77 13.58
CA ASP A 654 32.88 13.94 12.71
C ASP A 654 31.59 14.68 12.33
N HIS A 655 30.93 15.33 13.31
CA HIS A 655 29.73 16.14 13.07
C HIS A 655 30.03 17.41 12.25
N ASN A 656 31.15 18.10 12.48
CA ASN A 656 31.58 19.23 11.66
C ASN A 656 31.82 18.79 10.21
N ALA A 657 32.47 17.64 9.98
CA ALA A 657 32.66 17.10 8.63
C ALA A 657 31.33 16.75 7.95
N HIS A 658 30.33 16.29 8.71
CA HIS A 658 28.99 16.07 8.19
C HIS A 658 28.26 17.38 7.86
N VAL A 659 28.33 18.39 8.74
CA VAL A 659 27.78 19.74 8.48
C VAL A 659 28.42 20.37 7.26
N GLN A 660 29.74 20.24 7.08
CA GLN A 660 30.45 20.74 5.91
C GLN A 660 29.97 20.06 4.63
N ARG A 661 29.85 18.73 4.60
CA ARG A 661 29.31 18.00 3.44
C ARG A 661 27.87 18.41 3.13
N ALA A 662 27.02 18.51 4.15
CA ALA A 662 25.63 18.91 3.98
C ALA A 662 25.52 20.36 3.46
N SER A 663 26.36 21.27 3.95
CA SER A 663 26.42 22.66 3.50
C SER A 663 26.95 22.77 2.07
N ALA A 664 27.95 21.97 1.70
CA ALA A 664 28.46 21.90 0.33
C ALA A 664 27.39 21.41 -0.65
N MET A 665 26.62 20.39 -0.28
CA MET A 665 25.49 19.91 -1.12
C MET A 665 24.36 20.93 -1.22
N ALA A 666 24.04 21.62 -0.12
CA ALA A 666 23.08 22.72 -0.16
C ALA A 666 23.58 23.86 -1.08
N ALA A 667 24.88 24.16 -1.07
CA ALA A 667 25.49 25.15 -1.95
C ALA A 667 25.46 24.70 -3.43
N ALA A 668 25.77 23.44 -3.72
CA ALA A 668 25.72 22.86 -5.06
C ALA A 668 24.30 22.85 -5.66
N ALA A 669 23.26 22.72 -4.81
CA ALA A 669 21.88 22.86 -5.25
C ALA A 669 21.50 24.32 -5.61
N GLY A 670 22.31 25.30 -5.19
CA GLY A 670 22.09 26.74 -5.36
C GLY A 670 22.02 27.20 -6.81
N PRO A 671 23.00 26.93 -7.68
CA PRO A 671 22.91 27.30 -9.10
C PRO A 671 21.78 26.56 -9.83
N ILE A 672 21.49 25.31 -9.44
CA ILE A 672 20.48 24.47 -10.11
C ILE A 672 19.05 24.97 -9.82
N LYS A 673 18.75 25.45 -8.61
CA LYS A 673 17.42 26.03 -8.30
C LYS A 673 17.11 27.27 -9.17
N ASP A 674 18.14 28.02 -9.58
CA ASP A 674 17.98 29.26 -10.33
C ASP A 674 17.70 28.98 -11.82
N LEU A 675 18.01 27.78 -12.31
CA LEU A 675 17.64 27.32 -13.66
C LEU A 675 16.13 27.35 -13.89
N GLY A 676 15.32 27.10 -12.86
CA GLY A 676 13.86 27.13 -12.97
C GLY A 676 13.35 28.54 -13.28
N ASP A 677 13.96 29.55 -12.68
CA ASP A 677 13.59 30.95 -12.93
C ASP A 677 14.03 31.37 -14.34
N LEU A 678 15.18 30.90 -14.82
CA LEU A 678 15.66 31.11 -16.20
C LEU A 678 14.80 30.39 -17.23
N ALA A 679 14.41 29.13 -16.97
CA ALA A 679 13.53 28.36 -17.85
C ALA A 679 12.16 29.02 -17.97
N ARG A 680 11.60 29.50 -16.85
CA ARG A 680 10.35 30.25 -16.83
C ARG A 680 10.46 31.58 -17.59
N LYS A 681 11.57 32.29 -17.44
CA LYS A 681 11.86 33.52 -18.18
C LYS A 681 11.97 33.25 -19.68
N GLU A 682 12.62 32.18 -20.10
CA GLU A 682 12.68 31.78 -21.51
C GLU A 682 11.29 31.47 -22.06
N ALA A 683 10.49 30.66 -21.36
CA ALA A 683 9.11 30.37 -21.76
C ALA A 683 8.27 31.67 -21.90
N PHE A 684 8.43 32.58 -20.93
CA PHE A 684 7.79 33.89 -20.94
C PHE A 684 8.21 34.75 -22.15
N ASP A 685 9.51 34.82 -22.44
CA ASP A 685 10.07 35.59 -23.55
C ASP A 685 9.64 35.01 -24.91
N VAL A 686 9.53 33.68 -25.02
CA VAL A 686 8.98 33.00 -26.20
C VAL A 686 7.51 33.37 -26.39
N VAL A 687 6.67 33.26 -25.35
CA VAL A 687 5.24 33.61 -25.45
C VAL A 687 5.06 35.08 -25.84
N LYS A 688 5.85 35.98 -25.25
CA LYS A 688 5.80 37.41 -25.58
C LYS A 688 6.18 37.67 -27.04
N ARG A 689 7.13 36.91 -27.59
CA ARG A 689 7.59 37.03 -28.98
C ARG A 689 6.51 36.66 -29.99
N VAL A 690 5.71 35.63 -29.67
CA VAL A 690 4.69 35.08 -30.59
C VAL A 690 3.24 35.42 -30.21
N ASP A 691 3.04 36.26 -29.17
CA ASP A 691 1.73 36.68 -28.69
C ASP A 691 0.79 37.24 -29.80
N PRO A 692 1.25 38.10 -30.73
CA PRO A 692 0.40 38.58 -31.82
C PRO A 692 -0.15 37.44 -32.68
N GLU A 693 0.71 36.50 -33.08
CA GLU A 693 0.35 35.33 -33.87
C GLU A 693 -0.56 34.36 -33.09
N VAL A 694 -0.32 34.17 -31.79
CA VAL A 694 -1.18 33.34 -30.92
C VAL A 694 -2.61 33.88 -30.94
N LYS A 695 -2.77 35.21 -30.79
CA LYS A 695 -4.07 35.88 -30.83
C LYS A 695 -4.72 35.76 -32.20
N GLU A 696 -3.95 35.88 -33.26
CA GLU A 696 -4.42 35.70 -34.64
C GLU A 696 -4.96 34.29 -34.87
N TYR A 697 -4.17 33.25 -34.56
CA TYR A 697 -4.61 31.86 -34.72
C TYR A 697 -5.77 31.49 -33.80
N TYR A 698 -5.80 32.01 -32.57
CA TYR A 698 -6.93 31.79 -31.67
C TYR A 698 -8.21 32.43 -32.21
N ALA A 699 -8.13 33.65 -32.75
CA ALA A 699 -9.27 34.32 -33.36
C ALA A 699 -9.79 33.58 -34.61
N ARG A 700 -8.90 32.93 -35.38
CA ARG A 700 -9.33 32.05 -36.47
C ARG A 700 -10.13 30.84 -35.95
N LEU A 701 -9.68 30.22 -34.86
CA LEU A 701 -10.40 29.09 -34.25
C LEU A 701 -11.73 29.49 -33.58
N TYR A 702 -11.75 30.55 -32.77
CA TYR A 702 -12.87 30.90 -31.90
C TYR A 702 -13.65 32.17 -32.34
N GLY A 703 -13.31 32.73 -33.50
CA GLY A 703 -14.02 33.84 -34.14
C GLY A 703 -13.97 35.13 -33.32
N ASN A 704 -15.12 35.54 -32.80
CA ASN A 704 -15.31 36.85 -32.15
C ASN A 704 -14.68 36.96 -30.75
N GLU A 705 -14.15 35.86 -30.20
CA GLU A 705 -13.51 35.88 -28.89
C GLU A 705 -12.12 36.51 -28.98
N VAL A 706 -11.97 37.68 -28.36
CA VAL A 706 -10.69 38.38 -28.33
C VAL A 706 -9.87 37.90 -27.13
N LEU A 707 -8.86 37.07 -27.41
CA LEU A 707 -7.86 36.65 -26.44
C LEU A 707 -6.92 37.82 -26.12
N GLU A 708 -6.78 38.15 -24.86
CA GLU A 708 -5.77 39.08 -24.36
C GLU A 708 -4.83 38.34 -23.40
N LEU A 709 -3.61 38.08 -23.85
CA LEU A 709 -2.51 37.74 -22.95
C LEU A 709 -2.00 39.07 -22.37
N ASN A 710 -2.45 39.40 -21.16
CA ASN A 710 -1.99 40.60 -20.46
C ASN A 710 -0.87 40.20 -19.51
N LEU A 711 0.33 40.70 -19.81
CA LEU A 711 1.42 40.75 -18.85
C LEU A 711 1.01 41.73 -17.75
N ILE A 712 0.83 41.28 -16.51
CA ILE A 712 0.66 42.23 -15.40
C ILE A 712 1.91 43.09 -15.37
N THR A 713 1.78 44.34 -15.81
CA THR A 713 2.81 45.37 -15.62
C THR A 713 2.25 46.43 -14.69
N SER A 714 2.93 46.55 -13.53
CA SER A 714 2.86 47.64 -12.53
C SER A 714 1.57 47.76 -11.70
N GLY A 715 1.60 47.97 -10.38
CA GLY A 715 2.68 48.40 -9.50
C GLY A 715 2.58 47.82 -8.07
N HIS A 716 3.71 47.85 -7.37
CA HIS A 716 3.88 47.47 -5.94
C HIS A 716 3.52 46.03 -5.52
N ALA A 717 3.55 45.06 -6.43
CA ALA A 717 3.64 43.67 -6.00
C ALA A 717 5.02 43.42 -5.35
N ALA A 718 5.06 43.36 -4.02
CA ALA A 718 6.25 43.03 -3.23
C ALA A 718 6.81 41.62 -3.52
N ASN A 719 6.07 40.81 -4.29
CA ASN A 719 6.38 39.42 -4.59
C ASN A 719 7.02 39.28 -5.98
N ARG A 720 8.28 38.85 -6.03
CA ARG A 720 9.07 38.70 -7.27
C ARG A 720 8.44 37.71 -8.26
N ASN A 721 7.68 36.74 -7.75
CA ASN A 721 7.00 35.69 -8.53
C ASN A 721 5.82 36.20 -9.37
N ILE A 722 5.23 37.36 -9.05
CA ILE A 722 4.09 37.91 -9.79
C ILE A 722 4.53 38.51 -11.14
N LYS A 723 5.84 38.76 -11.34
CA LYS A 723 6.39 39.34 -12.58
C LYS A 723 6.56 38.33 -13.72
N THR A 724 6.46 37.03 -13.44
CA THR A 724 6.61 35.95 -14.43
C THR A 724 5.29 35.24 -14.73
N GLU A 725 4.16 35.76 -14.24
CA GLU A 725 2.83 35.23 -14.52
C GLU A 725 2.24 35.90 -15.77
N ILE A 726 1.79 35.06 -16.72
CA ILE A 726 0.97 35.49 -17.86
C ILE A 726 -0.48 35.19 -17.51
N ASN A 727 -1.28 36.25 -17.35
CA ASN A 727 -2.71 36.13 -17.19
C ASN A 727 -3.38 36.29 -18.55
N ALA A 728 -4.14 35.28 -18.95
CA ALA A 728 -5.03 35.41 -20.09
C ALA A 728 -6.40 35.88 -19.64
N TYR A 729 -6.94 36.77 -20.44
CA TYR A 729 -8.28 37.29 -20.33
C TYR A 729 -9.00 37.14 -21.66
N PHE A 730 -10.31 36.96 -21.60
CA PHE A 730 -11.18 37.28 -22.73
C PHE A 730 -11.63 38.72 -22.60
N LYS A 731 -11.54 39.47 -23.68
CA LYS A 731 -12.13 40.80 -23.76
C LYS A 731 -13.60 40.69 -24.15
N VAL A 732 -14.49 41.11 -23.25
CA VAL A 732 -15.94 41.14 -23.45
C VAL A 732 -16.40 42.60 -23.38
N GLY A 733 -16.58 43.22 -24.55
CA GLY A 733 -16.86 44.66 -24.63
C GLY A 733 -15.70 45.51 -24.09
N LYS A 734 -15.93 46.18 -22.95
CA LYS A 734 -14.92 46.98 -22.23
C LYS A 734 -14.28 46.24 -21.04
N GLU A 735 -14.72 45.02 -20.76
CA GLU A 735 -14.27 44.24 -19.60
C GLU A 735 -13.24 43.17 -19.99
N ARG A 736 -12.41 42.79 -19.02
CA ARG A 736 -11.42 41.70 -19.13
C ARG A 736 -11.79 40.62 -18.13
N VAL A 737 -12.10 39.42 -18.63
CA VAL A 737 -12.54 38.29 -17.81
C VAL A 737 -11.47 37.22 -17.80
N PRO A 738 -10.98 36.74 -16.64
CA PRO A 738 -9.94 35.72 -16.58
C PRO A 738 -10.42 34.43 -17.25
N ILE A 739 -9.58 33.80 -18.07
CA ILE A 739 -10.02 32.64 -18.87
C ILE A 739 -10.37 31.42 -18.03
N GLY A 740 -9.73 31.22 -16.87
CA GLY A 740 -9.75 29.96 -16.11
C GLY A 740 -11.16 29.44 -15.80
N PRO A 741 -12.01 30.19 -15.06
CA PRO A 741 -13.37 29.77 -14.73
C PRO A 741 -14.32 29.69 -15.94
N PHE A 742 -13.98 30.33 -17.07
CA PHE A 742 -14.83 30.49 -18.24
C PHE A 742 -14.32 29.70 -19.47
N SER A 743 -13.31 28.85 -19.30
CA SER A 743 -12.74 28.01 -20.36
C SER A 743 -12.86 26.54 -20.01
N ASN A 744 -13.33 25.76 -20.97
CA ASN A 744 -13.26 24.31 -20.91
C ASN A 744 -11.89 23.82 -21.44
N ALA A 745 -11.63 22.52 -21.31
CA ALA A 745 -10.39 21.91 -21.82
C ALA A 745 -10.19 22.12 -23.34
N GLY A 746 -11.28 22.16 -24.12
CA GLY A 746 -11.22 22.43 -25.56
C GLY A 746 -10.63 23.79 -25.89
N ARG A 747 -11.10 24.86 -25.21
CA ARG A 747 -10.56 26.22 -25.37
C ARG A 747 -9.11 26.32 -24.97
N LEU A 748 -8.73 25.73 -23.83
CA LEU A 748 -7.34 25.75 -23.37
C LEU A 748 -6.41 25.04 -24.38
N ARG A 749 -6.83 23.89 -24.94
CA ARG A 749 -6.08 23.23 -26.03
C ARG A 749 -6.05 24.07 -27.31
N GLY A 750 -7.13 24.78 -27.63
CA GLY A 750 -7.18 25.72 -28.74
C GLY A 750 -6.13 26.84 -28.61
N ILE A 751 -5.93 27.39 -27.42
CA ILE A 751 -4.85 28.36 -27.13
C ILE A 751 -3.48 27.71 -27.33
N MET A 752 -3.28 26.49 -26.82
CA MET A 752 -2.00 25.77 -26.95
C MET A 752 -1.68 25.44 -28.42
N LEU A 753 -2.67 25.00 -29.20
CA LEU A 753 -2.49 24.78 -30.64
C LEU A 753 -2.18 26.10 -31.36
N SER A 754 -2.89 27.18 -31.04
CA SER A 754 -2.60 28.50 -31.60
C SER A 754 -1.15 28.93 -31.32
N PHE A 755 -0.64 28.60 -30.13
CA PHE A 755 0.76 28.83 -29.78
C PHE A 755 1.74 27.94 -30.54
N VAL A 756 1.47 26.65 -30.71
CA VAL A 756 2.29 25.76 -31.55
C VAL A 756 2.35 26.27 -32.99
N PHE A 757 1.21 26.65 -33.59
CA PHE A 757 1.14 27.18 -34.95
C PHE A 757 1.82 28.55 -35.09
N ALA A 758 1.77 29.38 -34.04
CA ALA A 758 2.54 30.62 -33.98
C ALA A 758 4.06 30.35 -34.02
N LEU A 759 4.54 29.37 -33.26
CA LEU A 759 5.97 28.98 -33.28
C LEU A 759 6.40 28.36 -34.62
N LEU A 760 5.53 27.59 -35.27
CA LEU A 760 5.80 27.02 -36.60
C LEU A 760 6.13 28.09 -37.65
N LYS A 761 5.53 29.28 -37.56
CA LYS A 761 5.83 30.42 -38.45
C LYS A 761 7.28 30.92 -38.32
N HIS A 762 7.92 30.70 -37.18
CA HIS A 762 9.30 31.12 -36.91
C HIS A 762 10.34 29.99 -37.09
N SER A 763 9.92 28.81 -37.55
CA SER A 763 10.81 27.68 -37.80
C SER A 763 11.70 27.90 -39.04
N ARG A 764 12.85 27.21 -39.11
CA ARG A 764 13.77 27.29 -40.26
C ARG A 764 13.26 26.52 -41.48
N ASN A 765 12.20 25.73 -41.30
CA ASN A 765 11.59 24.85 -42.29
C ASN A 765 12.56 23.83 -42.89
N SER A 766 13.53 23.32 -42.14
CA SER A 766 14.41 22.24 -42.61
C SER A 766 13.66 20.90 -42.74
N ILE A 767 12.54 20.74 -42.04
CA ILE A 767 11.64 19.60 -42.18
C ILE A 767 10.28 20.12 -42.68
N GLY A 768 9.93 19.77 -43.91
CA GLY A 768 8.70 20.17 -44.57
C GLY A 768 7.50 19.32 -44.18
N LEU A 769 7.46 18.79 -42.96
CA LEU A 769 6.45 17.86 -42.46
C LEU A 769 5.88 18.36 -41.13
N ILE A 770 4.58 18.23 -40.90
CA ILE A 770 3.94 18.35 -39.57
C ILE A 770 3.19 17.06 -39.25
N VAL A 771 3.38 16.54 -38.03
CA VAL A 771 2.75 15.31 -37.52
C VAL A 771 1.72 15.67 -36.46
N LEU A 772 0.47 15.25 -36.67
CA LEU A 772 -0.66 15.56 -35.78
C LEU A 772 -1.42 14.28 -35.38
N ASP A 773 -1.19 13.82 -34.15
CA ASP A 773 -1.91 12.66 -33.59
C ASP A 773 -3.11 13.14 -32.74
N ASP A 774 -4.33 12.97 -33.27
CA ASP A 774 -5.59 13.40 -32.65
C ASP A 774 -5.58 14.86 -32.13
N PRO A 775 -5.25 15.86 -32.99
CA PRO A 775 -5.05 17.25 -32.56
C PRO A 775 -6.32 17.93 -32.02
N ALA A 776 -7.51 17.52 -32.46
CA ALA A 776 -8.78 18.17 -32.13
C ALA A 776 -9.49 17.55 -30.90
N LEU A 777 -8.73 16.98 -29.95
CA LEU A 777 -9.27 16.33 -28.76
C LEU A 777 -10.05 17.33 -27.87
N SER A 778 -11.32 17.02 -27.60
CA SER A 778 -12.26 17.85 -26.81
C SER A 778 -12.64 19.19 -27.47
N MET A 779 -12.45 19.34 -28.78
CA MET A 779 -13.10 20.38 -29.58
C MET A 779 -14.46 19.88 -30.08
N ASP A 780 -15.42 20.79 -30.23
CA ASP A 780 -16.69 20.49 -30.91
C ASP A 780 -16.52 20.50 -32.44
N ASP A 781 -17.58 20.15 -33.17
CA ASP A 781 -17.53 20.00 -34.63
C ASP A 781 -17.33 21.34 -35.37
N GLU A 782 -17.77 22.46 -34.81
CA GLU A 782 -17.54 23.81 -35.39
C GLU A 782 -16.05 24.18 -35.32
N HIS A 783 -15.46 24.09 -34.13
CA HIS A 783 -14.04 24.44 -33.92
C HIS A 783 -13.10 23.47 -34.64
N LYS A 784 -13.48 22.20 -34.77
CA LYS A 784 -12.80 21.20 -35.61
C LYS A 784 -12.75 21.62 -37.07
N THR A 785 -13.86 22.12 -37.60
CA THR A 785 -13.95 22.57 -39.00
C THR A 785 -13.04 23.78 -39.23
N ARG A 786 -13.11 24.78 -38.34
CA ARG A 786 -12.19 25.94 -38.38
C ARG A 786 -10.72 25.57 -38.24
N PHE A 787 -10.40 24.58 -37.40
CA PHE A 787 -9.04 24.07 -37.30
C PHE A 787 -8.53 23.51 -38.64
N LEU A 788 -9.38 22.79 -39.39
CA LEU A 788 -9.01 22.30 -40.70
C LEU A 788 -8.87 23.43 -41.73
N ASP A 789 -9.89 24.30 -41.81
CA ASP A 789 -9.99 25.33 -42.84
C ASP A 789 -8.97 26.46 -42.65
N ASP A 790 -8.78 26.92 -41.41
CA ASP A 790 -8.03 28.15 -41.12
C ASP A 790 -6.59 27.91 -40.63
N LEU A 791 -6.28 26.69 -40.17
CA LEU A 791 -4.94 26.31 -39.68
C LEU A 791 -4.29 25.24 -40.55
N ILE A 792 -4.97 24.12 -40.83
CA ILE A 792 -4.36 23.00 -41.58
C ILE A 792 -4.24 23.29 -43.07
N ALA A 793 -5.32 23.72 -43.73
CA ALA A 793 -5.33 23.95 -45.17
C ALA A 793 -4.26 24.97 -45.64
N PRO A 794 -4.03 26.11 -44.94
CA PRO A 794 -2.95 27.03 -45.28
C PRO A 794 -1.56 26.40 -45.18
N VAL A 795 -1.34 25.54 -44.18
CA VAL A 795 -0.06 24.85 -43.93
C VAL A 795 0.18 23.70 -44.92
N MET A 796 -0.88 23.08 -45.44
CA MET A 796 -0.77 22.06 -46.49
C MET A 796 -0.27 22.64 -47.83
N ALA A 797 -0.31 23.98 -48.01
CA ALA A 797 0.15 24.62 -49.23
C ALA A 797 1.68 24.61 -49.35
N ASP A 798 2.41 24.73 -48.24
CA ASP A 798 3.87 24.77 -48.20
C ASP A 798 4.49 23.50 -47.59
N ARG A 799 3.75 22.75 -46.76
CA ARG A 799 4.26 21.60 -46.01
C ARG A 799 3.42 20.35 -46.20
N GLN A 800 4.06 19.20 -46.00
CA GLN A 800 3.40 17.92 -45.85
C GLN A 800 2.71 17.85 -44.48
N VAL A 801 1.45 17.48 -44.43
CA VAL A 801 0.72 17.26 -43.18
C VAL A 801 0.37 15.78 -43.07
N VAL A 802 0.81 15.16 -41.99
CA VAL A 802 0.43 13.80 -41.63
C VAL A 802 -0.49 13.92 -40.42
N LEU A 803 -1.78 13.63 -40.60
CA LEU A 803 -2.81 13.78 -39.59
C LEU A 803 -3.46 12.42 -39.31
N ALA A 804 -3.55 12.04 -38.03
CA ALA A 804 -4.28 10.85 -37.60
C ALA A 804 -5.47 11.24 -36.71
N THR A 805 -6.61 10.58 -36.90
CA THR A 805 -7.75 10.74 -35.99
C THR A 805 -8.63 9.52 -35.80
N HIS A 806 -9.23 9.38 -34.63
CA HIS A 806 -10.29 8.38 -34.39
C HIS A 806 -11.71 8.91 -34.59
N TYR A 807 -11.91 10.23 -34.75
CA TYR A 807 -13.24 10.83 -34.91
C TYR A 807 -13.73 10.79 -36.36
N GLU A 808 -14.81 10.04 -36.64
CA GLU A 808 -15.35 9.89 -38.00
C GLU A 808 -15.87 11.22 -38.57
N SER A 809 -16.53 12.08 -37.76
CA SER A 809 -16.99 13.40 -38.22
C SER A 809 -15.84 14.31 -38.62
N PHE A 810 -14.77 14.31 -37.82
CA PHE A 810 -13.56 15.09 -38.09
C PHE A 810 -12.82 14.58 -39.33
N PHE A 811 -12.70 13.26 -39.48
CA PHE A 811 -12.13 12.65 -40.69
C PHE A 811 -12.89 13.09 -41.94
N LYS A 812 -14.23 12.97 -41.95
CA LYS A 812 -15.07 13.39 -43.09
C LYS A 812 -14.92 14.86 -43.45
N ALA A 813 -14.83 15.74 -42.44
CA ALA A 813 -14.57 17.16 -42.68
C ALA A 813 -13.18 17.35 -43.31
N ALA A 814 -12.16 16.67 -42.79
CA ALA A 814 -10.79 16.73 -43.29
C ALA A 814 -10.65 16.17 -44.71
N GLU A 815 -11.48 15.21 -45.14
CA GLU A 815 -11.44 14.64 -46.49
C GLU A 815 -11.54 15.69 -47.60
N THR A 816 -12.14 16.85 -47.33
CA THR A 816 -12.24 17.95 -48.30
C THR A 816 -10.88 18.56 -48.67
N HIS A 817 -9.90 18.47 -47.77
CA HIS A 817 -8.55 19.07 -47.92
C HIS A 817 -7.49 18.09 -48.43
N PHE A 818 -7.68 16.78 -48.24
CA PHE A 818 -6.75 15.73 -48.69
C PHE A 818 -7.23 15.10 -49.99
N ARG A 819 -6.33 14.75 -50.92
CA ARG A 819 -6.71 14.05 -52.17
C ARG A 819 -7.22 12.63 -51.87
N SER A 820 -7.98 12.02 -52.76
CA SER A 820 -8.53 10.66 -52.51
C SER A 820 -7.43 9.64 -52.21
N GLY A 821 -6.28 9.75 -52.88
CA GLY A 821 -5.15 8.85 -52.69
C GLY A 821 -4.34 9.02 -51.40
N GLU A 822 -4.63 10.08 -50.65
CA GLU A 822 -3.94 10.50 -49.43
C GLU A 822 -4.72 10.14 -48.15
N ARG A 823 -5.90 9.53 -48.31
CA ARG A 823 -6.82 9.17 -47.22
C ARG A 823 -6.73 7.67 -46.94
N PHE A 824 -6.55 7.30 -45.68
CA PHE A 824 -6.33 5.93 -45.27
C PHE A 824 -7.20 5.56 -44.06
N ASN A 825 -8.06 4.57 -44.23
CA ASN A 825 -8.73 3.92 -43.11
C ASN A 825 -7.82 2.79 -42.59
N VAL A 826 -7.30 2.94 -41.38
CA VAL A 826 -6.47 1.96 -40.69
C VAL A 826 -7.37 0.87 -40.09
N VAL A 827 -7.09 -0.37 -40.45
CA VAL A 827 -7.85 -1.55 -40.06
C VAL A 827 -7.56 -1.91 -38.58
N PRO A 828 -8.57 -2.25 -37.75
CA PRO A 828 -8.35 -2.69 -36.38
C PRO A 828 -7.53 -3.98 -36.31
N LYS A 829 -6.59 -4.05 -35.37
CA LYS A 829 -5.80 -5.26 -35.12
C LYS A 829 -6.57 -6.23 -34.21
N ARG A 830 -6.60 -7.52 -34.55
CA ARG A 830 -7.28 -8.58 -33.76
C ARG A 830 -6.30 -9.30 -32.85
N SER A 831 -5.05 -9.45 -33.27
CA SER A 831 -3.93 -10.03 -32.53
C SER A 831 -2.78 -9.04 -32.37
N ARG A 832 -1.94 -9.29 -31.36
CA ARG A 832 -0.67 -8.55 -31.16
C ARG A 832 0.34 -8.85 -32.27
N SER A 833 0.22 -10.02 -32.92
CA SER A 833 1.04 -10.47 -34.06
C SER A 833 0.60 -9.88 -35.40
N ASP A 834 -0.55 -9.20 -35.48
CA ASP A 834 -0.99 -8.57 -36.72
C ASP A 834 -0.07 -7.39 -37.08
N ALA A 835 0.05 -7.05 -38.36
CA ALA A 835 0.66 -5.79 -38.79
C ALA A 835 -0.41 -4.70 -38.94
N VAL A 836 0.00 -3.43 -38.94
CA VAL A 836 -0.88 -2.33 -39.33
C VAL A 836 -1.24 -2.49 -40.80
N ASN A 837 -2.55 -2.41 -41.09
CA ASN A 837 -3.05 -2.52 -42.44
C ASN A 837 -4.11 -1.45 -42.71
N PHE A 838 -4.42 -1.23 -43.98
CA PHE A 838 -5.33 -0.19 -44.45
C PHE A 838 -6.45 -0.81 -45.28
N GLU A 839 -7.59 -0.15 -45.34
CA GLU A 839 -8.63 -0.53 -46.27
C GLU A 839 -8.16 -0.34 -47.73
N PRO A 840 -8.65 -1.18 -48.67
CA PRO A 840 -8.26 -1.10 -50.07
C PRO A 840 -8.69 0.22 -50.74
N ALA A 841 -9.76 0.87 -50.24
CA ALA A 841 -10.29 2.14 -50.74
C ALA A 841 -10.43 2.16 -52.28
N ASP A 842 -10.05 3.26 -52.92
CA ASP A 842 -10.14 3.49 -54.38
C ASP A 842 -8.92 2.98 -55.17
N LEU A 843 -8.09 2.08 -54.61
CA LEU A 843 -6.83 1.64 -55.24
C LEU A 843 -7.01 1.11 -56.68
N LEU A 844 -8.04 0.30 -56.95
CA LEU A 844 -8.29 -0.20 -58.32
C LEU A 844 -8.69 0.91 -59.29
N VAL A 845 -9.45 1.90 -58.82
CA VAL A 845 -9.87 3.06 -59.63
C VAL A 845 -8.65 3.94 -59.95
N ARG A 846 -7.79 4.17 -58.97
CA ARG A 846 -6.53 4.90 -59.16
C ARG A 846 -5.61 4.16 -60.13
N LEU A 847 -5.50 2.85 -59.99
CA LEU A 847 -4.71 2.03 -60.90
C LEU A 847 -5.25 2.08 -62.33
N GLU A 848 -6.57 2.02 -62.51
CA GLU A 848 -7.20 2.18 -63.82
C GLU A 848 -6.89 3.55 -64.45
N GLN A 849 -6.99 4.63 -63.67
CA GLN A 849 -6.61 5.97 -64.11
C GLN A 849 -5.13 6.06 -64.49
N PHE A 850 -4.25 5.44 -63.70
CA PHE A 850 -2.81 5.36 -64.00
C PHE A 850 -2.56 4.63 -65.32
N LEU A 851 -3.22 3.50 -65.54
CA LEU A 851 -3.09 2.67 -66.74
C LEU A 851 -3.83 3.22 -67.98
N SER A 852 -4.64 4.27 -67.82
CA SER A 852 -5.29 5.00 -68.93
C SER A 852 -4.32 5.94 -69.67
N ARG A 853 -3.18 6.25 -69.05
CA ARG A 853 -2.08 7.00 -69.65
C ARG A 853 -1.02 6.03 -70.19
N PRO A 854 -0.28 6.37 -71.25
CA PRO A 854 0.87 5.56 -71.68
C PRO A 854 1.86 5.43 -70.51
N THR A 855 2.14 4.20 -70.09
CA THR A 855 3.05 3.89 -68.98
C THR A 855 3.87 2.64 -69.30
N SER A 856 5.10 2.59 -68.79
CA SER A 856 5.96 1.42 -68.81
C SER A 856 6.17 0.82 -67.41
N ALA A 857 5.47 1.34 -66.39
CA ALA A 857 5.64 0.94 -64.99
C ALA A 857 4.74 -0.27 -64.61
N TRP A 858 4.88 -1.38 -65.35
CA TRP A 858 4.02 -2.56 -65.17
C TRP A 858 4.25 -3.27 -63.85
N ARG A 859 5.47 -3.24 -63.33
CA ARG A 859 5.80 -3.74 -61.99
C ARG A 859 5.06 -2.99 -60.89
N GLU A 860 5.01 -1.67 -60.97
CA GLU A 860 4.27 -0.84 -60.01
C GLU A 860 2.76 -1.13 -60.08
N ALA A 861 2.23 -1.26 -61.30
CA ALA A 861 0.84 -1.64 -61.52
C ALA A 861 0.51 -3.03 -60.94
N GLY A 862 1.38 -4.02 -61.15
CA GLY A 862 1.24 -5.36 -60.56
C GLY A 862 1.31 -5.36 -59.03
N ASN A 863 2.25 -4.60 -58.45
CA ASN A 863 2.35 -4.41 -57.01
C ASN A 863 1.09 -3.77 -56.41
N ASN A 864 0.48 -2.81 -57.10
CA ASN A 864 -0.78 -2.19 -56.66
C ASN A 864 -1.95 -3.20 -56.64
N LEU A 865 -2.03 -4.11 -57.61
CA LEU A 865 -3.04 -5.19 -57.61
C LEU A 865 -2.83 -6.15 -56.44
N ARG A 866 -1.57 -6.55 -56.18
CA ARG A 866 -1.20 -7.36 -55.02
C ARG A 866 -1.56 -6.67 -53.71
N LEU A 867 -1.23 -5.38 -53.58
CA LEU A 867 -1.51 -4.57 -52.39
C LEU A 867 -3.02 -4.43 -52.14
N TRP A 868 -3.82 -4.27 -53.19
CA TRP A 868 -5.28 -4.27 -53.08
C TRP A 868 -5.80 -5.60 -52.52
N ALA A 869 -5.29 -6.74 -53.00
CA ALA A 869 -5.70 -8.05 -52.50
C ALA A 869 -5.32 -8.25 -51.03
N GLU A 870 -4.11 -7.87 -50.64
CA GLU A 870 -3.62 -7.93 -49.25
C GLU A 870 -4.48 -7.07 -48.31
N ARG A 871 -4.75 -5.81 -48.70
CA ARG A 871 -5.59 -4.88 -47.94
C ARG A 871 -7.04 -5.35 -47.82
N THR A 872 -7.61 -5.89 -48.90
CA THR A 872 -8.96 -6.45 -48.92
C THR A 872 -9.09 -7.60 -47.95
N LEU A 873 -8.20 -8.60 -48.02
CA LEU A 873 -8.22 -9.76 -47.14
C LEU A 873 -8.02 -9.36 -45.67
N ALA A 874 -7.11 -8.40 -45.41
CA ALA A 874 -6.89 -7.89 -44.06
C ALA A 874 -8.10 -7.14 -43.50
N ALA A 875 -8.74 -6.30 -44.29
CA ALA A 875 -9.95 -5.59 -43.90
C ALA A 875 -11.09 -6.58 -43.59
N LEU A 876 -11.32 -7.57 -44.46
CA LEU A 876 -12.32 -8.61 -44.23
C LEU A 876 -12.02 -9.43 -42.96
N SER A 877 -10.76 -9.81 -42.75
CA SER A 877 -10.33 -10.57 -41.56
C SER A 877 -10.49 -9.80 -40.25
N ALA A 878 -10.29 -8.49 -40.25
CA ALA A 878 -10.40 -7.70 -39.02
C ALA A 878 -11.83 -7.63 -38.47
N TYR A 879 -12.82 -7.69 -39.36
CA TYR A 879 -14.23 -7.65 -38.99
C TYR A 879 -14.91 -9.02 -38.96
N ALA A 880 -14.21 -10.08 -39.40
CA ALA A 880 -14.67 -11.45 -39.27
C ALA A 880 -14.68 -11.93 -37.79
N PRO A 881 -15.47 -12.96 -37.45
CA PRO A 881 -15.49 -13.57 -36.12
C PRO A 881 -14.11 -14.06 -35.67
N ASP A 882 -13.38 -14.73 -36.57
CA ASP A 882 -12.04 -15.24 -36.33
C ASP A 882 -11.05 -14.65 -37.35
N PRO A 883 -9.85 -14.19 -36.93
CA PRO A 883 -8.84 -13.69 -37.85
C PRO A 883 -8.25 -14.83 -38.68
N PHE A 884 -7.98 -14.57 -39.95
CA PHE A 884 -7.50 -15.57 -40.92
C PHE A 884 -6.31 -15.08 -41.78
N VAL A 885 -5.81 -13.87 -41.52
CA VAL A 885 -4.65 -13.32 -42.23
C VAL A 885 -3.38 -14.07 -41.84
N VAL A 886 -2.66 -14.55 -42.85
CA VAL A 886 -1.30 -15.05 -42.72
C VAL A 886 -0.34 -13.98 -43.22
N PHE A 887 0.50 -13.47 -42.33
CA PHE A 887 1.41 -12.36 -42.64
C PHE A 887 2.29 -12.67 -43.86
N ASN A 888 2.37 -11.72 -44.80
CA ASN A 888 3.10 -11.84 -46.08
C ASN A 888 2.81 -13.10 -46.91
N ASN A 889 1.65 -13.74 -46.72
CA ASN A 889 1.27 -14.94 -47.47
C ASN A 889 -0.18 -14.86 -47.96
N VAL A 890 -0.37 -14.22 -49.11
CA VAL A 890 -1.68 -14.06 -49.75
C VAL A 890 -2.33 -15.42 -50.08
N PRO A 891 -1.65 -16.41 -50.70
CA PRO A 891 -2.25 -17.71 -50.99
C PRO A 891 -2.78 -18.42 -49.72
N ALA A 892 -1.98 -18.45 -48.65
CA ALA A 892 -2.41 -19.07 -47.40
C ALA A 892 -3.58 -18.30 -46.75
N THR A 893 -3.59 -16.97 -46.87
CA THR A 893 -4.71 -16.13 -46.39
C THR A 893 -6.00 -16.41 -47.16
N VAL A 894 -5.94 -16.56 -48.49
CA VAL A 894 -7.10 -16.91 -49.32
C VAL A 894 -7.61 -18.31 -48.95
N ALA A 895 -6.72 -19.28 -48.79
CA ALA A 895 -7.09 -20.63 -48.35
C ALA A 895 -7.74 -20.63 -46.97
N ALA A 896 -7.20 -19.86 -46.01
CA ALA A 896 -7.77 -19.70 -44.68
C ALA A 896 -9.15 -19.03 -44.74
N TYR A 897 -9.33 -18.00 -45.56
CA TYR A 897 -10.63 -17.33 -45.74
C TYR A 897 -11.70 -18.26 -46.32
N LYS A 898 -11.33 -19.08 -47.31
CA LYS A 898 -12.19 -20.08 -47.95
C LYS A 898 -12.61 -21.20 -47.00
N ALA A 899 -11.73 -21.58 -46.06
CA ALA A 899 -11.95 -22.67 -45.12
C ALA A 899 -12.91 -22.33 -43.97
N ILE A 900 -13.30 -21.06 -43.80
CA ILE A 900 -14.21 -20.65 -42.72
C ILE A 900 -15.62 -21.18 -43.00
N VAL A 901 -16.14 -21.95 -42.04
CA VAL A 901 -17.46 -22.60 -42.11
C VAL A 901 -18.56 -21.77 -41.43
N ASP A 902 -18.21 -20.72 -40.69
CA ASP A 902 -19.18 -19.86 -40.00
C ASP A 902 -20.14 -19.18 -41.00
N ASP A 903 -21.45 -19.40 -40.85
CA ASP A 903 -22.50 -18.87 -41.74
C ASP A 903 -22.47 -17.33 -41.85
N ARG A 904 -21.88 -16.63 -40.88
CA ARG A 904 -21.70 -15.17 -40.95
C ARG A 904 -20.65 -14.75 -41.96
N VAL A 905 -19.72 -15.64 -42.34
CA VAL A 905 -18.62 -15.38 -43.29
C VAL A 905 -18.77 -16.22 -44.56
N ALA A 906 -19.31 -17.43 -44.46
CA ALA A 906 -19.51 -18.37 -45.57
C ALA A 906 -20.71 -17.98 -46.46
N THR A 907 -20.58 -16.90 -47.24
CA THR A 907 -21.60 -16.44 -48.18
C THR A 907 -21.24 -16.70 -49.63
N GLU A 908 -22.24 -16.71 -50.52
CA GLU A 908 -22.03 -16.77 -51.97
C GLU A 908 -21.13 -15.63 -52.48
N ARG A 909 -21.21 -14.45 -51.84
CA ARG A 909 -20.35 -13.30 -52.15
C ARG A 909 -18.89 -13.56 -51.79
N ARG A 910 -18.64 -14.16 -50.62
CA ARG A 910 -17.29 -14.60 -50.24
C ARG A 910 -16.71 -15.53 -51.29
N ASP A 911 -17.50 -16.48 -51.80
CA ASP A 911 -17.02 -17.42 -52.82
C ASP A 911 -16.67 -16.74 -54.14
N ARG A 912 -17.42 -15.72 -54.55
CA ARG A 912 -17.07 -14.89 -55.73
C ARG A 912 -15.79 -14.07 -55.53
N ILE A 913 -15.57 -13.52 -54.33
CA ILE A 913 -14.33 -12.81 -53.98
C ILE A 913 -13.13 -13.78 -54.04
N VAL A 914 -13.27 -14.98 -53.47
CA VAL A 914 -12.23 -16.03 -53.52
C VAL A 914 -11.94 -16.43 -54.97
N ALA A 915 -12.96 -16.63 -55.80
CA ALA A 915 -12.78 -16.98 -57.21
C ALA A 915 -12.00 -15.90 -58.00
N ALA A 916 -12.21 -14.62 -57.70
CA ALA A 916 -11.44 -13.53 -58.31
C ALA A 916 -9.96 -13.55 -57.88
N LEU A 917 -9.70 -13.82 -56.59
CA LEU A 917 -8.35 -13.89 -56.01
C LEU A 917 -7.58 -15.17 -56.40
N GLU A 918 -8.28 -16.26 -56.74
CA GLU A 918 -7.70 -17.50 -57.29
C GLU A 918 -7.66 -17.50 -58.83
N SER A 919 -7.96 -16.37 -59.50
CA SER A 919 -8.00 -16.32 -60.96
C SER A 919 -6.60 -16.51 -61.58
N PRO A 920 -6.45 -17.31 -62.66
CA PRO A 920 -5.14 -17.59 -63.25
C PRO A 920 -4.40 -16.35 -63.75
N VAL A 921 -5.13 -15.31 -64.16
CA VAL A 921 -4.56 -14.01 -64.60
C VAL A 921 -3.93 -13.26 -63.42
N PHE A 922 -4.62 -13.17 -62.29
CA PHE A 922 -4.09 -12.51 -61.10
C PHE A 922 -2.95 -13.31 -60.47
N GLU A 923 -3.02 -14.64 -60.47
CA GLU A 923 -1.93 -15.49 -59.97
C GLU A 923 -0.62 -15.26 -60.73
N ARG A 924 -0.66 -15.12 -62.06
CA ARG A 924 0.53 -14.79 -62.86
C ARG A 924 1.13 -13.45 -62.47
N VAL A 925 0.30 -12.41 -62.33
CA VAL A 925 0.76 -11.07 -61.90
C VAL A 925 1.35 -11.12 -60.50
N ARG A 926 0.67 -11.76 -59.55
CA ARG A 926 1.14 -11.94 -58.17
C ARG A 926 2.47 -12.68 -58.12
N ASN A 927 2.61 -13.78 -58.85
CA ASN A 927 3.82 -14.59 -58.87
C ASN A 927 4.99 -13.84 -59.49
N ALA A 928 4.79 -13.14 -60.61
CA ALA A 928 5.83 -12.30 -61.22
C ALA A 928 6.33 -11.23 -60.22
N CYS A 929 5.40 -10.52 -59.56
CA CYS A 929 5.75 -9.51 -58.56
C CYS A 929 6.44 -10.09 -57.32
N ALA A 930 6.19 -11.36 -56.97
CA ALA A 930 6.83 -12.03 -55.83
C ALA A 930 8.27 -12.50 -56.13
N HIS A 931 8.63 -12.69 -57.41
CA HIS A 931 9.97 -13.11 -57.85
C HIS A 931 10.81 -11.94 -58.41
N ASP A 932 10.38 -10.69 -58.15
CA ASP A 932 10.99 -9.48 -58.71
C ASP A 932 11.02 -9.41 -60.25
N GLU A 933 10.12 -10.15 -60.91
CA GLU A 933 9.94 -10.16 -62.37
C GLU A 933 8.92 -9.10 -62.81
N GLU A 934 9.05 -8.61 -64.05
CA GLU A 934 8.13 -7.63 -64.61
C GLU A 934 6.88 -8.33 -65.21
N PRO A 935 5.66 -8.02 -64.72
CA PRO A 935 4.45 -8.65 -65.22
C PRO A 935 4.09 -8.12 -66.62
N ILE A 936 3.48 -8.99 -67.43
CA ILE A 936 3.06 -8.67 -68.80
C ILE A 936 1.86 -7.71 -68.77
N GLU A 937 1.84 -6.69 -69.64
CA GLU A 937 0.77 -5.68 -69.73
C GLU A 937 -0.64 -6.32 -69.78
N ASN A 938 -0.85 -7.29 -70.67
CA ASN A 938 -2.17 -7.94 -70.83
C ASN A 938 -2.62 -8.63 -69.53
N ASP A 939 -1.72 -9.33 -68.84
CA ASP A 939 -2.03 -9.99 -67.57
C ASP A 939 -2.42 -8.97 -66.48
N VAL A 940 -1.74 -7.81 -66.42
CA VAL A 940 -2.06 -6.72 -65.47
C VAL A 940 -3.44 -6.12 -65.78
N ARG A 941 -3.74 -5.85 -67.05
CA ARG A 941 -5.04 -5.29 -67.46
C ARG A 941 -6.20 -6.27 -67.23
N ASP A 942 -6.00 -7.55 -67.53
CA ASP A 942 -7.01 -8.60 -67.31
C ASP A 942 -7.23 -8.86 -65.81
N ALA A 943 -6.15 -8.89 -65.01
CA ALA A 943 -6.25 -9.01 -63.56
C ALA A 943 -7.00 -7.81 -62.94
N LEU A 944 -6.72 -6.58 -63.39
CA LEU A 944 -7.46 -5.39 -62.95
C LEU A 944 -8.96 -5.54 -63.24
N LYS A 945 -9.33 -6.02 -64.43
CA LYS A 945 -10.74 -6.25 -64.79
C LYS A 945 -11.43 -7.23 -63.84
N VAL A 946 -10.81 -8.38 -63.60
CA VAL A 946 -11.35 -9.44 -62.70
C VAL A 946 -11.53 -8.93 -61.27
N LEU A 947 -10.54 -8.22 -60.72
CA LEU A 947 -10.62 -7.69 -59.36
C LEU A 947 -11.63 -6.54 -59.25
N LYS A 948 -11.76 -5.71 -60.29
CA LYS A 948 -12.74 -4.62 -60.33
C LYS A 948 -14.18 -5.14 -60.34
N GLU A 949 -14.45 -6.22 -61.07
CA GLU A 949 -15.76 -6.88 -61.09
C GLU A 949 -16.15 -7.44 -59.70
N SER A 950 -15.18 -7.91 -58.91
CA SER A 950 -15.44 -8.42 -57.54
C SER A 950 -15.48 -7.34 -56.45
N ASN A 951 -15.00 -6.11 -56.73
CA ASN A 951 -14.93 -5.03 -55.73
C ASN A 951 -16.29 -4.66 -55.12
N ALA A 952 -17.38 -4.75 -55.89
CA ALA A 952 -18.73 -4.51 -55.38
C ALA A 952 -19.17 -5.55 -54.33
N ASP A 953 -18.77 -6.82 -54.50
CA ASP A 953 -19.02 -7.87 -53.50
C ASP A 953 -18.14 -7.63 -52.25
N VAL A 954 -16.89 -7.19 -52.43
CA VAL A 954 -15.98 -6.81 -51.32
C VAL A 954 -16.58 -5.68 -50.48
N ASP A 955 -17.02 -4.59 -51.10
CA ASP A 955 -17.60 -3.44 -50.39
C ASP A 955 -18.84 -3.82 -49.59
N PHE A 956 -19.71 -4.67 -50.18
CA PHE A 956 -20.89 -5.17 -49.49
C PHE A 956 -20.52 -6.04 -48.28
N GLU A 957 -19.62 -7.01 -48.47
CA GLU A 957 -19.22 -7.91 -47.40
C GLU A 957 -18.50 -7.17 -46.27
N LEU A 958 -17.64 -6.21 -46.59
CA LEU A 958 -16.97 -5.38 -45.61
C LEU A 958 -17.96 -4.55 -44.79
N LYS A 959 -18.96 -3.92 -45.43
CA LYS A 959 -20.01 -3.16 -44.74
C LYS A 959 -20.86 -4.06 -43.83
N ARG A 960 -21.21 -5.25 -44.31
CA ARG A 960 -21.94 -6.26 -43.53
C ARG A 960 -21.14 -6.71 -42.31
N LEU A 961 -19.89 -7.11 -42.49
CA LEU A 961 -19.01 -7.55 -41.40
C LEU A 961 -18.75 -6.43 -40.38
N LYS A 962 -18.53 -5.18 -40.82
CA LYS A 962 -18.43 -4.03 -39.90
C LYS A 962 -19.69 -3.85 -39.04
N THR A 963 -20.86 -4.04 -39.64
CA THR A 963 -22.15 -3.95 -38.93
C THR A 963 -22.29 -5.08 -37.91
N LEU A 964 -22.02 -6.32 -38.32
CA LEU A 964 -22.02 -7.50 -37.43
C LEU A 964 -21.00 -7.36 -36.30
N HIS A 965 -19.80 -6.84 -36.60
CA HIS A 965 -18.76 -6.59 -35.62
C HIS A 965 -19.20 -5.53 -34.60
N ARG A 966 -19.80 -4.42 -35.06
CA ARG A 966 -20.37 -3.38 -34.17
C ARG A 966 -21.47 -3.94 -33.27
N HIS A 967 -22.37 -4.75 -33.83
CA HIS A 967 -23.42 -5.44 -33.06
C HIS A 967 -22.80 -6.42 -32.06
N SER A 968 -21.76 -7.17 -32.43
CA SER A 968 -21.06 -8.09 -31.53
C SER A 968 -20.34 -7.36 -30.39
N VAL A 969 -19.66 -6.24 -30.66
CA VAL A 969 -19.00 -5.43 -29.63
C VAL A 969 -20.01 -4.83 -28.66
N LEU A 970 -21.15 -4.32 -29.17
CA LEU A 970 -22.26 -3.85 -28.33
C LEU A 970 -22.91 -5.00 -27.54
N GLY A 971 -22.97 -6.20 -28.13
CA GLY A 971 -23.53 -7.41 -27.53
C GLY A 971 -22.63 -8.13 -26.50
N ARG A 972 -21.34 -7.80 -26.41
CA ARG A 972 -20.40 -8.40 -25.42
C ARG A 972 -20.67 -7.97 -23.97
N GLY A 973 -21.55 -6.99 -23.75
CA GLY A 973 -21.99 -6.57 -22.41
C GLY A 973 -23.28 -7.22 -21.90
N LEU A 974 -23.82 -8.24 -22.60
CA LEU A 974 -25.17 -8.75 -22.35
C LEU A 974 -25.18 -10.28 -22.27
N GLY A 975 -25.75 -10.82 -21.18
CA GLY A 975 -25.91 -12.26 -20.97
C GLY A 975 -26.83 -12.92 -22.00
N ARG A 976 -26.70 -14.25 -22.16
CA ARG A 976 -27.58 -15.05 -23.04
C ARG A 976 -29.05 -14.93 -22.59
N ARG A 977 -29.97 -14.97 -23.56
CA ARG A 977 -31.42 -14.75 -23.35
C ARG A 977 -32.09 -15.92 -22.59
N PRO A 978 -33.15 -15.66 -21.79
CA PRO A 978 -33.97 -16.69 -21.15
C PRO A 978 -34.80 -17.47 -22.18
N TYR A 979 -35.17 -18.72 -21.85
CA TYR A 979 -36.10 -19.54 -22.64
C TYR A 979 -37.51 -19.42 -22.06
N LEU A 980 -38.49 -19.03 -22.88
CA LEU A 980 -39.87 -18.76 -22.45
C LEU A 980 -40.84 -19.82 -22.98
N GLU A 981 -41.60 -20.46 -22.09
CA GLU A 981 -42.71 -21.37 -22.40
C GLU A 981 -44.05 -20.78 -21.94
N SER A 982 -45.17 -21.27 -22.47
CA SER A 982 -46.49 -20.88 -21.98
C SER A 982 -46.76 -21.37 -20.55
N LEU A 983 -47.33 -20.51 -19.70
CA LEU A 983 -47.79 -20.88 -18.36
C LEU A 983 -49.07 -21.74 -18.41
N PRO A 984 -49.07 -22.98 -17.91
CA PRO A 984 -50.28 -23.81 -17.85
C PRO A 984 -51.19 -23.36 -16.70
N ILE A 985 -52.49 -23.24 -16.96
CA ILE A 985 -53.50 -22.78 -15.99
C ILE A 985 -54.63 -23.80 -15.96
N GLN A 986 -55.09 -24.18 -14.76
CA GLN A 986 -56.01 -25.31 -14.56
C GLN A 986 -57.50 -24.93 -14.57
N LEU A 987 -57.85 -23.72 -14.12
CA LEU A 987 -59.23 -23.27 -14.02
C LEU A 987 -59.55 -22.27 -15.14
N GLU A 988 -60.60 -22.56 -15.90
CA GLU A 988 -61.10 -21.74 -17.00
C GLU A 988 -62.57 -21.36 -16.76
N ALA A 989 -62.92 -20.09 -16.97
CA ALA A 989 -64.31 -19.68 -17.05
C ALA A 989 -64.94 -20.19 -18.36
N PRO A 990 -66.25 -20.48 -18.38
CA PRO A 990 -66.93 -20.90 -19.61
C PRO A 990 -66.86 -19.80 -20.67
N PRO A 991 -66.83 -20.16 -21.97
CA PRO A 991 -66.83 -19.19 -23.04
C PRO A 991 -68.12 -18.38 -23.01
N MET A 992 -68.04 -17.08 -23.28
CA MET A 992 -69.19 -16.19 -23.31
C MET A 992 -69.12 -15.22 -24.48
N ARG A 993 -70.28 -14.76 -24.93
CA ARG A 993 -70.38 -13.63 -25.86
C ARG A 993 -70.65 -12.36 -25.08
N LEU A 994 -69.72 -11.43 -25.16
CA LEU A 994 -69.85 -10.12 -24.53
C LEU A 994 -70.41 -9.13 -25.55
N ALA A 995 -71.60 -8.60 -25.29
CA ALA A 995 -72.14 -7.47 -26.03
C ALA A 995 -71.49 -6.17 -25.54
N ILE A 996 -70.91 -5.39 -26.44
CA ILE A 996 -70.40 -4.05 -26.17
C ILE A 996 -71.47 -3.06 -26.65
N GLU A 997 -72.13 -2.43 -25.69
CA GLU A 997 -73.38 -1.70 -25.93
C GLU A 997 -73.26 -0.17 -25.78
N ALA A 998 -72.16 0.31 -25.20
CA ALA A 998 -71.92 1.73 -25.03
C ALA A 998 -70.46 2.12 -25.21
N ARG A 999 -70.28 3.41 -25.51
CA ARG A 999 -69.02 4.12 -25.43
C ARG A 999 -69.14 5.13 -24.31
N ALA A 1000 -68.13 5.26 -23.46
CA ALA A 1000 -68.14 6.25 -22.39
C ALA A 1000 -66.84 7.07 -22.41
N ALA A 1001 -66.97 8.39 -22.41
CA ALA A 1001 -65.86 9.34 -22.44
C ALA A 1001 -65.72 10.16 -21.15
N ALA A 1002 -64.54 10.76 -20.98
CA ALA A 1002 -64.36 11.92 -20.13
C ALA A 1002 -65.08 13.12 -20.75
N ALA A 1003 -66.23 13.52 -20.21
CA ALA A 1003 -66.84 14.77 -20.63
C ALA A 1003 -66.04 15.97 -20.08
N THR A 1004 -65.24 16.67 -20.89
CA THR A 1004 -64.90 18.07 -20.61
C THR A 1004 -66.12 18.91 -21.02
N GLY A 1005 -66.97 19.27 -20.06
CA GLY A 1005 -68.18 20.08 -20.31
C GLY A 1005 -69.54 19.39 -20.08
N GLY A 1006 -69.59 18.19 -19.50
CA GLY A 1006 -70.84 17.63 -18.95
C GLY A 1006 -71.73 16.78 -19.87
N ALA A 1007 -71.28 16.32 -21.04
CA ALA A 1007 -71.98 15.32 -21.87
C ALA A 1007 -71.13 14.06 -22.13
N GLY A 1008 -71.58 12.90 -21.64
CA GLY A 1008 -71.10 11.57 -21.95
C GLY A 1008 -71.62 11.06 -23.30
N ILE A 1009 -71.18 9.88 -23.73
CA ILE A 1009 -71.55 9.31 -25.04
C ILE A 1009 -72.72 8.32 -24.86
N GLU A 1010 -73.65 8.30 -25.80
CA GLU A 1010 -74.90 7.52 -25.74
C GLU A 1010 -74.69 6.00 -25.95
N TRP A 1011 -75.68 5.18 -25.58
CA TRP A 1011 -75.78 3.71 -25.82
C TRP A 1011 -75.96 3.38 -27.31
N LEU A 1012 -74.96 3.71 -28.13
CA LEU A 1012 -75.00 3.62 -29.59
C LEU A 1012 -74.06 2.55 -30.18
N GLU A 1013 -73.41 1.74 -29.33
CA GLU A 1013 -72.54 0.65 -29.82
C GLU A 1013 -73.32 -0.66 -29.87
N SER A 1014 -73.09 -1.47 -30.91
CA SER A 1014 -73.69 -2.79 -31.06
C SER A 1014 -72.66 -3.75 -31.64
N SER A 1015 -71.54 -3.91 -30.93
CA SER A 1015 -70.47 -4.84 -31.31
C SER A 1015 -70.44 -6.06 -30.38
N LEU A 1016 -70.05 -7.22 -30.91
CA LEU A 1016 -69.95 -8.47 -30.15
C LEU A 1016 -68.48 -8.90 -30.07
N ALA A 1017 -68.08 -9.32 -28.87
CA ALA A 1017 -66.80 -9.95 -28.60
C ALA A 1017 -67.01 -11.39 -28.14
N ASP A 1018 -66.39 -12.34 -28.85
CA ASP A 1018 -66.29 -13.73 -28.41
C ASP A 1018 -65.18 -13.82 -27.35
N LEU A 1019 -65.55 -14.10 -26.10
CA LEU A 1019 -64.59 -14.45 -25.06
C LEU A 1019 -64.50 -15.99 -24.99
N PRO A 1020 -63.36 -16.60 -25.37
CA PRO A 1020 -63.15 -18.04 -25.28
C PRO A 1020 -63.07 -18.48 -23.81
N ARG A 1021 -62.68 -19.75 -23.56
CA ARG A 1021 -62.42 -20.20 -22.19
C ARG A 1021 -61.33 -19.34 -21.57
N LEU A 1022 -61.67 -18.58 -20.54
CA LEU A 1022 -60.78 -17.58 -19.93
C LEU A 1022 -60.04 -18.20 -18.75
N PRO A 1023 -58.71 -18.43 -18.82
CA PRO A 1023 -57.96 -18.92 -17.67
C PRO A 1023 -57.87 -17.85 -16.59
N LEU A 1024 -58.10 -18.25 -15.33
CA LEU A 1024 -58.19 -17.31 -14.20
C LEU A 1024 -57.07 -17.53 -13.18
N LEU A 1025 -56.44 -16.43 -12.75
CA LEU A 1025 -55.51 -16.37 -11.62
C LEU A 1025 -55.97 -15.30 -10.62
N MET A 1026 -55.45 -15.31 -9.39
CA MET A 1026 -55.73 -14.28 -8.39
C MET A 1026 -54.45 -13.52 -8.03
N ALA A 1027 -54.54 -12.20 -7.96
CA ALA A 1027 -53.45 -11.34 -7.49
C ALA A 1027 -53.30 -11.42 -5.97
N LEU A 1028 -52.08 -11.70 -5.49
CA LEU A 1028 -51.73 -11.79 -4.07
C LEU A 1028 -50.99 -10.56 -3.54
N ASP A 1029 -50.52 -9.68 -4.42
CA ASP A 1029 -49.82 -8.44 -4.10
C ASP A 1029 -50.34 -7.26 -4.95
N ASP A 1030 -49.92 -6.05 -4.62
CA ASP A 1030 -50.33 -4.80 -5.27
C ASP A 1030 -49.31 -4.33 -6.32
N ALA A 1031 -48.46 -5.21 -6.86
CA ALA A 1031 -47.45 -4.87 -7.87
C ALA A 1031 -48.06 -4.27 -9.16
N LEU A 1032 -49.32 -4.61 -9.46
CA LEU A 1032 -50.08 -4.08 -10.60
C LEU A 1032 -51.07 -2.95 -10.24
N ALA A 1033 -51.05 -2.44 -9.00
CA ALA A 1033 -51.95 -1.35 -8.61
C ALA A 1033 -51.62 -0.06 -9.41
N PRO A 1034 -52.59 0.82 -9.68
CA PRO A 1034 -54.00 0.72 -9.35
C PRO A 1034 -54.81 -0.12 -10.37
N THR A 1035 -54.18 -0.66 -11.41
CA THR A 1035 -54.83 -1.44 -12.47
C THR A 1035 -55.38 -2.77 -11.96
N CYS A 1036 -54.65 -3.42 -11.05
CA CYS A 1036 -55.08 -4.61 -10.32
C CYS A 1036 -54.63 -4.52 -8.87
N SER A 1037 -55.58 -4.62 -7.95
CA SER A 1037 -55.31 -4.66 -6.51
C SER A 1037 -55.25 -6.10 -6.00
N ARG A 1038 -54.66 -6.27 -4.83
CA ARG A 1038 -54.63 -7.54 -4.10
C ARG A 1038 -56.04 -8.12 -3.90
N GLY A 1039 -56.20 -9.39 -4.27
CA GLY A 1039 -57.47 -10.13 -4.20
C GLY A 1039 -58.28 -10.14 -5.50
N ASN A 1040 -57.99 -9.21 -6.42
CA ASN A 1040 -58.62 -9.18 -7.75
C ASN A 1040 -58.26 -10.42 -8.57
N ILE A 1041 -59.11 -10.74 -9.54
CA ILE A 1041 -58.93 -11.87 -10.45
C ILE A 1041 -58.27 -11.38 -11.73
N LEU A 1042 -57.19 -12.02 -12.13
CA LEU A 1042 -56.49 -11.82 -13.41
C LEU A 1042 -57.11 -12.75 -14.45
N ILE A 1043 -57.54 -12.16 -15.57
CA ILE A 1043 -57.96 -12.89 -16.77
C ILE A 1043 -56.75 -13.03 -17.67
N MET A 1044 -56.37 -14.27 -17.96
CA MET A 1044 -55.25 -14.57 -18.83
C MET A 1044 -55.71 -14.73 -20.27
N ASP A 1045 -54.81 -14.49 -21.22
CA ASP A 1045 -55.07 -14.78 -22.62
C ASP A 1045 -55.25 -16.29 -22.84
N SER A 1046 -56.20 -16.65 -23.71
CA SER A 1046 -56.53 -18.04 -24.04
C SER A 1046 -55.64 -18.62 -25.13
N ASP A 1047 -55.11 -17.75 -25.99
CA ASP A 1047 -54.24 -18.12 -27.11
C ASP A 1047 -52.77 -17.94 -26.69
N ASP A 1048 -51.87 -18.82 -27.14
CA ASP A 1048 -50.42 -18.68 -26.94
C ASP A 1048 -49.80 -17.63 -27.90
N ALA A 1049 -50.56 -16.56 -28.14
CA ALA A 1049 -50.15 -15.43 -28.96
C ALA A 1049 -49.06 -14.70 -28.18
N GLY A 1050 -47.79 -14.95 -28.54
CA GLY A 1050 -46.61 -14.54 -27.78
C GLY A 1050 -46.63 -13.12 -27.19
N VAL A 1051 -45.86 -12.95 -26.13
CA VAL A 1051 -45.82 -11.71 -25.33
C VAL A 1051 -45.04 -10.61 -26.04
N SER A 1052 -45.59 -9.40 -26.10
CA SER A 1052 -44.91 -8.21 -26.61
C SER A 1052 -44.44 -7.28 -25.48
N SER A 1053 -43.41 -6.47 -25.74
CA SER A 1053 -42.98 -5.42 -24.81
C SER A 1053 -44.15 -4.49 -24.47
N SER A 1054 -44.22 -4.07 -23.21
CA SER A 1054 -45.31 -3.36 -22.52
C SER A 1054 -46.53 -4.18 -22.12
N ASP A 1055 -46.64 -5.47 -22.50
CA ASP A 1055 -47.76 -6.32 -22.06
C ASP A 1055 -47.74 -6.57 -20.54
N LEU A 1056 -48.91 -6.71 -19.93
CA LEU A 1056 -49.03 -7.23 -18.58
C LEU A 1056 -48.96 -8.75 -18.62
N VAL A 1057 -48.16 -9.37 -17.76
CA VAL A 1057 -47.90 -10.81 -17.78
C VAL A 1057 -47.90 -11.43 -16.40
N ALA A 1058 -48.27 -12.71 -16.34
CA ALA A 1058 -47.97 -13.58 -15.22
C ALA A 1058 -46.80 -14.50 -15.60
N VAL A 1059 -45.76 -14.51 -14.77
CA VAL A 1059 -44.54 -15.29 -14.96
C VAL A 1059 -44.35 -16.25 -13.80
N GLN A 1060 -43.92 -17.47 -14.10
CA GLN A 1060 -43.34 -18.41 -13.14
C GLN A 1060 -41.88 -18.67 -13.53
N THR A 1061 -40.94 -18.33 -12.65
CA THR A 1061 -39.51 -18.59 -12.89
C THR A 1061 -39.16 -20.05 -12.66
N GLU A 1062 -37.96 -20.46 -13.10
CA GLU A 1062 -37.47 -21.84 -12.93
C GLU A 1062 -37.36 -22.20 -11.45
N ASP A 1063 -36.93 -21.24 -10.63
CA ASP A 1063 -36.82 -21.36 -9.17
C ASP A 1063 -38.17 -21.32 -8.43
N GLY A 1064 -39.29 -21.24 -9.17
CA GLY A 1064 -40.65 -21.33 -8.62
C GLY A 1064 -41.26 -20.01 -8.14
N HIS A 1065 -40.58 -18.86 -8.34
CA HIS A 1065 -41.15 -17.55 -8.04
C HIS A 1065 -42.26 -17.19 -9.04
N ARG A 1066 -43.27 -16.45 -8.58
CA ARG A 1066 -44.46 -16.08 -9.34
C ARG A 1066 -44.61 -14.56 -9.36
N TYR A 1067 -44.47 -13.95 -10.53
CA TYR A 1067 -44.55 -12.50 -10.72
C TYR A 1067 -45.75 -12.12 -11.61
N ALA A 1068 -46.41 -11.01 -11.32
CA ALA A 1068 -47.46 -10.42 -12.14
C ALA A 1068 -47.09 -8.95 -12.40
N ARG A 1069 -46.54 -8.66 -13.60
CA ARG A 1069 -45.81 -7.41 -13.88
C ARG A 1069 -45.91 -7.01 -15.35
N ARG A 1070 -45.45 -5.79 -15.68
CA ARG A 1070 -45.26 -5.34 -17.05
C ARG A 1070 -43.99 -5.96 -17.64
N PHE A 1071 -44.12 -6.51 -18.83
CA PHE A 1071 -43.05 -7.19 -19.56
C PHE A 1071 -42.31 -6.22 -20.47
N TRP A 1072 -40.97 -6.26 -20.43
CA TRP A 1072 -40.10 -5.57 -21.35
C TRP A 1072 -39.09 -6.57 -21.91
N ALA A 1073 -39.13 -6.78 -23.23
CA ALA A 1073 -38.10 -7.52 -23.95
C ALA A 1073 -37.36 -6.58 -24.89
N ASP A 1074 -36.04 -6.63 -24.83
CA ASP A 1074 -35.15 -5.93 -25.75
C ASP A 1074 -33.99 -6.85 -26.16
N GLU A 1075 -32.99 -6.29 -26.83
CA GLU A 1075 -31.81 -7.05 -27.23
C GLU A 1075 -30.96 -7.53 -26.02
N ARG A 1076 -31.21 -6.99 -24.81
CA ARG A 1076 -30.44 -7.13 -23.57
C ARG A 1076 -30.99 -8.21 -22.63
N GLY A 1077 -32.26 -8.59 -22.76
CA GLY A 1077 -32.89 -9.64 -21.95
C GLY A 1077 -34.39 -9.42 -21.75
N VAL A 1078 -34.95 -10.08 -20.73
CA VAL A 1078 -36.34 -9.88 -20.31
C VAL A 1078 -36.38 -9.26 -18.92
N GLN A 1079 -37.05 -8.11 -18.80
CA GLN A 1079 -37.27 -7.37 -17.57
C GLN A 1079 -38.76 -7.34 -17.22
N LEU A 1080 -39.07 -7.50 -15.93
CA LEU A 1080 -40.41 -7.45 -15.36
C LEU A 1080 -40.53 -6.30 -14.37
N GLU A 1081 -41.37 -5.32 -14.69
CA GLU A 1081 -41.52 -4.07 -13.95
C GLU A 1081 -42.91 -3.97 -13.30
N ALA A 1082 -42.97 -3.53 -12.05
CA ALA A 1082 -44.24 -3.26 -11.38
C ALA A 1082 -44.88 -1.97 -11.92
N THR A 1083 -46.20 -1.89 -11.94
CA THR A 1083 -46.94 -0.70 -12.38
C THR A 1083 -47.42 0.17 -11.23
N ASN A 1084 -47.10 -0.20 -9.98
CA ASN A 1084 -47.51 0.51 -8.78
C ASN A 1084 -46.68 1.77 -8.54
N PRO A 1085 -47.27 2.99 -8.61
CA PRO A 1085 -46.54 4.23 -8.38
C PRO A 1085 -46.40 4.59 -6.89
N THR A 1086 -47.17 3.97 -5.99
CA THR A 1086 -47.20 4.32 -4.56
C THR A 1086 -46.34 3.40 -3.70
N MET A 1087 -45.93 2.24 -4.22
CA MET A 1087 -45.03 1.31 -3.56
C MET A 1087 -43.90 0.89 -4.51
N ALA A 1088 -42.65 1.01 -4.05
CA ALA A 1088 -41.49 0.60 -4.84
C ALA A 1088 -41.36 -0.94 -4.84
N PHE A 1089 -41.35 -1.53 -6.04
CA PHE A 1089 -40.99 -2.92 -6.27
C PHE A 1089 -39.75 -2.95 -7.17
N GLU A 1090 -38.73 -3.70 -6.79
CA GLU A 1090 -37.51 -3.82 -7.60
C GLU A 1090 -37.80 -4.53 -8.93
N PRO A 1091 -37.32 -4.02 -10.08
CA PRO A 1091 -37.44 -4.72 -11.36
C PRO A 1091 -36.80 -6.11 -11.31
N VAL A 1092 -37.47 -7.10 -11.90
CA VAL A 1092 -36.97 -8.49 -11.94
C VAL A 1092 -36.42 -8.78 -13.33
N PHE A 1093 -35.14 -9.16 -13.40
CA PHE A 1093 -34.50 -9.61 -14.63
C PHE A 1093 -34.53 -11.13 -14.69
N LEU A 1094 -35.05 -11.69 -15.79
CA LEU A 1094 -35.09 -13.14 -15.97
C LEU A 1094 -33.70 -13.67 -16.35
N GLY A 1095 -33.20 -14.62 -15.56
CA GLY A 1095 -31.89 -15.25 -15.76
C GLY A 1095 -31.86 -16.27 -16.89
N THR A 1096 -30.70 -16.90 -17.11
CA THR A 1096 -30.53 -17.98 -18.10
C THR A 1096 -31.19 -19.25 -17.59
N GLY A 1097 -32.49 -19.43 -17.88
CA GLY A 1097 -33.27 -20.57 -17.43
C GLY A 1097 -34.55 -20.76 -18.24
N LYS A 1098 -35.29 -21.84 -17.92
CA LYS A 1098 -36.62 -22.08 -18.49
C LYS A 1098 -37.68 -21.40 -17.62
N HIS A 1099 -38.36 -20.42 -18.18
CA HIS A 1099 -39.41 -19.67 -17.48
C HIS A 1099 -40.74 -19.84 -18.19
N ARG A 1100 -41.83 -19.80 -17.43
CA ARG A 1100 -43.18 -19.90 -17.94
C ARG A 1100 -43.89 -18.57 -17.86
N ILE A 1101 -44.54 -18.15 -18.94
CA ILE A 1101 -45.15 -16.83 -19.04
C ILE A 1101 -46.51 -16.91 -19.74
N ARG A 1102 -47.45 -16.04 -19.36
CA ARG A 1102 -48.70 -15.83 -20.10
C ARG A 1102 -49.19 -14.39 -19.96
N LYS A 1103 -49.77 -13.86 -21.03
CA LYS A 1103 -50.31 -12.49 -21.09
C LYS A 1103 -51.58 -12.36 -20.24
N ILE A 1104 -51.71 -11.23 -19.54
CA ILE A 1104 -52.92 -10.83 -18.82
C ILE A 1104 -53.80 -10.05 -19.80
N ALA A 1105 -54.93 -10.65 -20.19
CA ALA A 1105 -55.90 -10.05 -21.10
C ALA A 1105 -56.89 -9.11 -20.41
N GLY A 1106 -57.05 -9.23 -19.08
CA GLY A 1106 -57.93 -8.35 -18.30
C GLY A 1106 -57.88 -8.60 -16.80
N VAL A 1107 -58.66 -7.83 -16.04
CA VAL A 1107 -58.76 -7.89 -14.57
C VAL A 1107 -60.22 -7.76 -14.16
N LEU A 1108 -60.66 -8.57 -13.21
CA LEU A 1108 -61.94 -8.42 -12.50
C LEU A 1108 -61.69 -7.93 -11.08
N PHE A 1109 -62.39 -6.87 -10.70
CA PHE A 1109 -62.28 -6.22 -9.40
C PHE A 1109 -63.08 -6.92 -8.29
N ASP A 1110 -64.03 -7.78 -8.67
CA ASP A 1110 -64.85 -8.58 -7.75
C ASP A 1110 -64.07 -9.84 -7.33
N GLY A 1111 -63.16 -9.66 -6.38
CA GLY A 1111 -62.14 -10.64 -5.97
C GLY A 1111 -62.39 -11.34 -4.63
N TYR A 1112 -61.51 -12.27 -4.26
CA TYR A 1112 -61.60 -13.00 -2.99
C TYR A 1112 -60.99 -12.18 -1.83
N PRO A 1113 -61.51 -12.30 -0.60
CA PRO A 1113 -60.84 -11.76 0.57
C PRO A 1113 -59.54 -12.53 0.86
N VAL A 1114 -58.39 -11.91 0.55
CA VAL A 1114 -57.07 -12.52 0.78
C VAL A 1114 -56.64 -12.33 2.24
N ARG A 1115 -56.66 -13.42 3.02
CA ARG A 1115 -56.26 -13.42 4.45
C ARG A 1115 -54.78 -13.76 4.70
N SER A 1116 -54.03 -14.18 3.69
CA SER A 1116 -52.62 -14.58 3.83
C SER A 1116 -51.70 -13.35 4.04
N ARG A 1117 -50.51 -13.56 4.60
CA ARG A 1117 -49.46 -12.53 4.67
C ARG A 1117 -48.80 -12.37 3.28
N ARG A 1118 -48.27 -11.18 2.95
CA ARG A 1118 -47.48 -11.00 1.71
C ARG A 1118 -46.22 -11.87 1.80
N GLU A 1119 -46.00 -12.73 0.79
CA GLU A 1119 -44.81 -13.57 0.66
C GLU A 1119 -43.94 -13.05 -0.49
N THR A 1120 -42.65 -12.84 -0.23
CA THR A 1120 -41.69 -12.33 -1.22
C THR A 1120 -41.57 -13.31 -2.40
N GLY A 1121 -41.74 -12.80 -3.62
CA GLY A 1121 -41.64 -13.60 -4.84
C GLY A 1121 -42.87 -14.45 -5.18
N LYS A 1122 -44.04 -14.15 -4.58
CA LYS A 1122 -45.35 -14.73 -4.97
C LYS A 1122 -46.43 -13.64 -5.11
N GLU A 1123 -46.53 -13.07 -6.30
CA GLU A 1123 -47.48 -11.99 -6.62
C GLU A 1123 -48.83 -12.50 -7.14
N TRP A 1124 -48.94 -13.78 -7.53
CA TRP A 1124 -50.20 -14.40 -7.97
C TRP A 1124 -50.32 -15.87 -7.54
N THR A 1125 -51.55 -16.38 -7.51
CA THR A 1125 -51.85 -17.80 -7.30
C THR A 1125 -52.96 -18.30 -8.22
N ALA A 1126 -53.00 -19.61 -8.45
CA ALA A 1126 -54.12 -20.28 -9.11
C ALA A 1126 -55.36 -20.24 -8.20
N ILE A 1127 -56.54 -20.16 -8.81
CA ILE A 1127 -57.84 -20.21 -8.15
C ILE A 1127 -58.38 -21.64 -8.26
N GLU A 1128 -58.93 -22.20 -7.18
CA GLU A 1128 -59.46 -23.57 -7.15
C GLU A 1128 -60.92 -23.67 -7.63
N THR A 1129 -61.73 -22.64 -7.41
CA THR A 1129 -63.17 -22.60 -7.78
C THR A 1129 -63.54 -21.19 -8.20
N ALA A 1130 -64.14 -21.00 -9.38
CA ALA A 1130 -64.53 -19.67 -9.86
C ALA A 1130 -65.72 -19.08 -9.05
N PRO A 1131 -65.84 -17.75 -8.89
CA PRO A 1131 -66.97 -17.16 -8.18
C PRO A 1131 -68.30 -17.46 -8.86
N PRO A 1132 -69.36 -17.82 -8.12
CA PRO A 1132 -70.69 -18.01 -8.70
C PRO A 1132 -71.18 -16.68 -9.29
N ASN A 1133 -71.71 -16.73 -10.52
CA ASN A 1133 -72.24 -15.58 -11.28
C ASN A 1133 -71.19 -14.55 -11.76
N LEU A 1134 -69.92 -14.93 -11.87
CA LEU A 1134 -68.80 -14.05 -12.28
C LEU A 1134 -69.11 -13.14 -13.49
N LEU A 1135 -69.81 -13.68 -14.50
CA LEU A 1135 -70.08 -13.02 -15.77
C LEU A 1135 -71.59 -12.95 -16.11
N ASN A 1136 -72.47 -13.04 -15.11
CA ASN A 1136 -73.91 -12.92 -15.34
C ASN A 1136 -74.34 -11.47 -15.57
N ASN A 1137 -75.18 -11.23 -16.59
CA ASN A 1137 -75.70 -9.91 -16.97
C ASN A 1137 -74.59 -8.86 -17.17
N VAL A 1138 -73.46 -9.26 -17.75
CA VAL A 1138 -72.32 -8.38 -18.02
C VAL A 1138 -72.38 -7.87 -19.45
N ILE A 1139 -72.16 -6.56 -19.61
CA ILE A 1139 -71.97 -5.91 -20.90
C ILE A 1139 -70.64 -5.16 -20.91
N GLY A 1140 -70.11 -4.91 -22.10
CA GLY A 1140 -68.92 -4.10 -22.34
C GLY A 1140 -69.27 -2.64 -22.59
N VAL A 1141 -68.46 -1.75 -22.02
CA VAL A 1141 -68.47 -0.32 -22.31
C VAL A 1141 -67.09 0.07 -22.81
N ARG A 1142 -66.99 0.58 -24.04
CA ARG A 1142 -65.71 0.99 -24.63
C ARG A 1142 -65.27 2.33 -24.07
N VAL A 1143 -64.01 2.39 -23.61
CA VAL A 1143 -63.40 3.63 -23.09
C VAL A 1143 -63.06 4.56 -24.25
N VAL A 1144 -63.46 5.84 -24.12
CA VAL A 1144 -63.14 6.91 -25.07
C VAL A 1144 -62.39 8.02 -24.32
N GLY A 1145 -61.27 8.48 -24.87
CA GLY A 1145 -60.35 9.42 -24.19
C GLY A 1145 -59.63 8.85 -22.96
N ALA A 1146 -58.96 9.71 -22.18
CA ALA A 1146 -57.98 9.31 -21.17
C ALA A 1146 -58.50 9.24 -19.71
N SER A 1147 -59.79 9.47 -19.42
CA SER A 1147 -60.29 9.61 -18.03
C SER A 1147 -60.13 8.41 -17.11
N LEU A 1148 -59.97 7.21 -17.68
CA LEU A 1148 -59.84 5.98 -16.91
C LEU A 1148 -58.39 5.55 -16.73
N GLN A 1149 -57.41 6.33 -17.20
CA GLN A 1149 -56.01 6.04 -16.93
C GLN A 1149 -55.70 6.20 -15.43
N PRO A 1150 -54.81 5.36 -14.86
CA PRO A 1150 -54.08 4.26 -15.50
C PRO A 1150 -54.82 2.90 -15.44
N LEU A 1151 -56.10 2.87 -15.07
CA LEU A 1151 -56.91 1.64 -14.94
C LEU A 1151 -57.25 1.02 -16.31
N ALA A 1152 -57.60 1.85 -17.29
CA ALA A 1152 -57.78 1.45 -18.68
C ALA A 1152 -57.41 2.59 -19.64
N SER A 1153 -56.87 2.23 -20.80
CA SER A 1153 -56.56 3.14 -21.91
C SER A 1153 -57.74 3.28 -22.87
N GLU A 1154 -57.69 4.31 -23.72
CA GLU A 1154 -58.66 4.51 -24.80
C GLU A 1154 -58.78 3.26 -25.69
N GLY A 1155 -60.01 2.90 -26.06
CA GLY A 1155 -60.33 1.74 -26.89
C GLY A 1155 -60.50 0.42 -26.13
N GLN A 1156 -60.01 0.31 -24.89
CA GLN A 1156 -60.19 -0.87 -24.04
C GLN A 1156 -61.64 -1.00 -23.54
N ILE A 1157 -62.02 -2.19 -23.06
CA ILE A 1157 -63.40 -2.51 -22.70
C ILE A 1157 -63.54 -2.62 -21.18
N VAL A 1158 -64.42 -1.82 -20.60
CA VAL A 1158 -64.83 -1.93 -19.20
C VAL A 1158 -66.02 -2.86 -19.11
N LEU A 1159 -65.95 -3.83 -18.20
CA LEU A 1159 -67.03 -4.76 -17.92
C LEU A 1159 -67.95 -4.17 -16.86
N VAL A 1160 -69.24 -4.06 -17.16
CA VAL A 1160 -70.24 -3.53 -16.22
C VAL A 1160 -71.38 -4.53 -16.05
N ARG A 1161 -71.94 -4.59 -14.85
CA ARG A 1161 -73.15 -5.37 -14.61
C ARG A 1161 -74.36 -4.54 -15.06
N LYS A 1162 -75.10 -5.00 -16.07
CA LYS A 1162 -76.31 -4.34 -16.61
C LYS A 1162 -77.52 -4.50 -15.66
N GLN A 1163 -77.31 -4.14 -14.41
CA GLN A 1163 -78.31 -4.07 -13.37
C GLN A 1163 -78.09 -2.75 -12.64
N SER A 1164 -79.00 -1.79 -12.85
CA SER A 1164 -78.86 -0.47 -12.23
C SER A 1164 -79.00 -0.61 -10.72
N VAL A 1165 -78.08 -0.01 -9.98
CA VAL A 1165 -78.13 0.05 -8.51
C VAL A 1165 -78.55 1.44 -8.04
N THR A 1166 -79.27 1.51 -6.92
CA THR A 1166 -79.68 2.78 -6.30
C THR A 1166 -78.70 3.26 -5.24
N THR A 1167 -77.78 2.39 -4.79
CA THR A 1167 -76.75 2.69 -3.80
C THR A 1167 -75.40 2.10 -4.23
N VAL A 1168 -74.32 2.85 -4.01
CA VAL A 1168 -72.94 2.40 -4.20
C VAL A 1168 -72.10 2.84 -3.00
N SER A 1169 -71.05 2.10 -2.67
CA SER A 1169 -70.11 2.54 -1.64
C SER A 1169 -69.34 3.80 -2.11
N PRO A 1170 -69.05 4.76 -1.21
CA PRO A 1170 -68.24 5.92 -1.57
C PRO A 1170 -66.89 5.51 -2.18
N GLY A 1171 -66.59 6.03 -3.37
CA GLY A 1171 -65.37 5.71 -4.12
C GLY A 1171 -65.48 4.49 -5.05
N ALA A 1172 -66.64 3.83 -5.10
CA ALA A 1172 -66.90 2.74 -6.05
C ALA A 1172 -66.85 3.24 -7.49
N LEU A 1173 -66.31 2.41 -8.38
CA LEU A 1173 -66.28 2.69 -9.81
C LEU A 1173 -67.59 2.24 -10.46
N ALA A 1174 -68.28 3.15 -11.15
CA ALA A 1174 -69.51 2.83 -11.85
C ALA A 1174 -69.56 3.53 -13.21
N CYS A 1175 -70.29 2.91 -14.13
CA CYS A 1175 -70.75 3.51 -15.36
C CYS A 1175 -72.12 4.16 -15.07
N VAL A 1176 -72.18 5.48 -15.17
CA VAL A 1176 -73.33 6.28 -14.76
C VAL A 1176 -73.94 6.93 -16.00
N ASP A 1177 -75.24 6.72 -16.18
CA ASP A 1177 -76.04 7.35 -17.23
C ASP A 1177 -76.80 8.55 -16.63
N ILE A 1178 -76.41 9.75 -17.04
CA ILE A 1178 -76.92 11.01 -16.51
C ILE A 1178 -77.95 11.59 -17.49
N ASP A 1179 -79.13 11.95 -16.99
CA ASP A 1179 -80.17 12.58 -17.79
C ASP A 1179 -79.68 13.90 -18.40
N GLY A 1180 -79.69 14.00 -19.74
CA GLY A 1180 -79.15 15.14 -20.49
C GLY A 1180 -77.61 15.26 -20.49
N GLY A 1181 -76.91 14.41 -19.75
CA GLY A 1181 -75.45 14.44 -19.54
C GLY A 1181 -74.70 13.19 -19.98
N GLY A 1182 -75.37 12.20 -20.59
CA GLY A 1182 -74.78 11.01 -21.25
C GLY A 1182 -74.13 9.98 -20.32
N VAL A 1183 -73.51 8.94 -20.89
CA VAL A 1183 -72.87 7.84 -20.14
C VAL A 1183 -71.41 8.17 -19.82
N VAL A 1184 -71.06 8.08 -18.53
CA VAL A 1184 -69.71 8.39 -18.01
C VAL A 1184 -69.17 7.29 -17.08
N LEU A 1185 -67.84 7.10 -17.06
CA LEU A 1185 -67.15 6.20 -16.14
C LEU A 1185 -66.44 7.00 -15.05
N LYS A 1186 -66.89 6.91 -13.79
CA LYS A 1186 -66.42 7.76 -12.68
C LYS A 1186 -66.42 7.03 -11.33
N ARG A 1187 -65.62 7.55 -10.37
CA ARG A 1187 -65.76 7.18 -8.95
C ARG A 1187 -66.94 7.91 -8.36
N CYS A 1188 -67.86 7.16 -7.79
CA CYS A 1188 -69.10 7.69 -7.25
C CYS A 1188 -69.00 7.92 -5.75
N TYR A 1189 -69.32 9.12 -5.29
CA TYR A 1189 -69.43 9.47 -3.89
C TYR A 1189 -70.86 9.98 -3.62
N PRO A 1190 -71.77 9.11 -3.13
CA PRO A 1190 -73.12 9.53 -2.78
C PRO A 1190 -73.09 10.40 -1.51
N LEU A 1191 -73.53 11.66 -1.61
CA LEU A 1191 -73.58 12.65 -0.53
C LEU A 1191 -75.03 13.16 -0.35
N GLY A 1192 -75.89 12.31 0.20
CA GLY A 1192 -77.31 12.62 0.41
C GLY A 1192 -78.07 12.70 -0.92
N ALA A 1193 -78.73 13.83 -1.19
CA ALA A 1193 -79.49 14.06 -2.43
C ALA A 1193 -78.59 14.32 -3.66
N LYS A 1194 -77.28 14.52 -3.48
CA LYS A 1194 -76.33 14.80 -4.57
C LYS A 1194 -75.25 13.73 -4.65
N TRP A 1195 -74.83 13.39 -5.85
CA TRP A 1195 -73.72 12.48 -6.13
C TRP A 1195 -72.56 13.27 -6.72
N VAL A 1196 -71.35 13.00 -6.21
CA VAL A 1196 -70.11 13.55 -6.76
C VAL A 1196 -69.40 12.45 -7.55
N LEU A 1197 -69.21 12.69 -8.83
CA LEU A 1197 -68.62 11.76 -9.79
C LEU A 1197 -67.22 12.23 -10.17
N ASN A 1198 -66.21 11.62 -9.55
CA ASN A 1198 -64.81 12.03 -9.67
C ASN A 1198 -64.08 11.27 -10.80
N PRO A 1199 -63.18 11.90 -11.59
CA PRO A 1199 -62.36 11.19 -12.58
C PRO A 1199 -61.35 10.24 -11.92
N LEU A 1200 -60.85 9.26 -12.69
CA LEU A 1200 -59.75 8.39 -12.27
C LEU A 1200 -58.38 8.92 -12.66
N ASN A 1201 -58.30 9.62 -13.80
CA ASN A 1201 -57.05 10.16 -14.32
C ASN A 1201 -56.43 11.16 -13.34
N LEU A 1202 -55.22 10.85 -12.89
CA LEU A 1202 -54.41 11.67 -11.97
C LEU A 1202 -53.50 12.67 -12.71
N ILE A 1203 -53.38 12.53 -14.04
CA ILE A 1203 -52.46 13.31 -14.88
C ILE A 1203 -53.16 14.58 -15.38
N ASP A 1204 -54.40 14.46 -15.86
CA ASP A 1204 -55.21 15.59 -16.31
C ASP A 1204 -56.23 15.98 -15.22
N VAL A 1205 -56.13 17.22 -14.72
CA VAL A 1205 -57.07 17.75 -13.70
C VAL A 1205 -58.42 18.02 -14.36
N ILE A 1206 -59.36 17.09 -14.22
CA ILE A 1206 -60.74 17.22 -14.68
C ILE A 1206 -61.65 17.45 -13.47
N ASP A 1207 -62.49 18.49 -13.51
CA ASP A 1207 -63.41 18.79 -12.42
C ASP A 1207 -64.41 17.64 -12.16
N PRO A 1208 -64.74 17.35 -10.87
CA PRO A 1208 -65.77 16.38 -10.53
C PRO A 1208 -67.15 16.85 -11.01
N ILE A 1209 -67.97 15.91 -11.49
CA ILE A 1209 -69.36 16.20 -11.86
C ILE A 1209 -70.23 16.05 -10.62
N VAL A 1210 -70.97 17.10 -10.25
CA VAL A 1210 -71.95 17.06 -9.15
C VAL A 1210 -73.34 17.01 -9.75
N VAL A 1211 -74.08 15.92 -9.50
CA VAL A 1211 -75.39 15.67 -10.09
C VAL A 1211 -76.41 15.31 -9.00
N ASP A 1212 -77.66 15.73 -9.18
CA ASP A 1212 -78.74 15.34 -8.28
C ASP A 1212 -79.08 13.85 -8.48
N ALA A 1213 -79.34 13.12 -7.40
CA ALA A 1213 -79.66 11.70 -7.46
C ALA A 1213 -80.90 11.42 -8.33
N THR A 1214 -81.82 12.38 -8.47
CA THR A 1214 -83.00 12.25 -9.36
C THR A 1214 -82.66 12.25 -10.85
N ASN A 1215 -81.49 12.79 -11.23
CA ASN A 1215 -81.07 12.92 -12.63
C ASN A 1215 -80.19 11.74 -13.08
N LEU A 1216 -79.97 10.74 -12.21
CA LEU A 1216 -79.28 9.50 -12.54
C LEU A 1216 -80.28 8.49 -13.10
N ARG A 1217 -80.20 8.20 -14.40
CA ARG A 1217 -81.09 7.21 -15.05
C ARG A 1217 -80.69 5.79 -14.65
N HIS A 1218 -79.42 5.48 -14.83
CA HIS A 1218 -78.85 4.17 -14.50
C HIS A 1218 -77.45 4.28 -13.91
N VAL A 1219 -77.16 3.45 -12.92
CA VAL A 1219 -75.82 3.33 -12.32
C VAL A 1219 -75.42 1.86 -12.38
N TYR A 1220 -74.49 1.53 -13.27
CA TYR A 1220 -74.01 0.16 -13.49
C TYR A 1220 -72.64 -0.02 -12.82
N PRO A 1221 -72.51 -0.92 -11.82
CA PRO A 1221 -71.23 -1.20 -11.18
C PRO A 1221 -70.20 -1.73 -12.18
N VAL A 1222 -68.97 -1.21 -12.12
CA VAL A 1222 -67.85 -1.74 -12.91
C VAL A 1222 -67.32 -3.01 -12.24
N LEU A 1223 -67.27 -4.10 -13.01
CA LEU A 1223 -66.79 -5.42 -12.58
C LEU A 1223 -65.31 -5.63 -12.92
N GLY A 1224 -64.80 -4.97 -13.93
CA GLY A 1224 -63.43 -5.18 -14.41
C GLY A 1224 -63.12 -4.48 -15.71
N VAL A 1225 -61.93 -4.76 -16.26
CA VAL A 1225 -61.43 -4.20 -17.51
C VAL A 1225 -60.80 -5.31 -18.34
N LEU A 1226 -61.05 -5.32 -19.65
CA LEU A 1226 -60.35 -6.13 -20.64
C LEU A 1226 -59.41 -5.22 -21.44
N PHE A 1227 -58.12 -5.54 -21.39
CA PHE A 1227 -57.06 -4.77 -22.05
C PHE A 1227 -56.88 -5.14 -23.52
N SER A 1228 -57.17 -6.40 -23.86
CA SER A 1228 -57.10 -6.93 -25.22
C SER A 1228 -58.32 -7.81 -25.49
N VAL A 1229 -59.12 -7.47 -26.50
CA VAL A 1229 -60.31 -8.21 -26.92
C VAL A 1229 -60.33 -8.29 -28.43
N ARG A 1230 -60.53 -9.47 -29.01
CA ARG A 1230 -60.75 -9.62 -30.46
C ARG A 1230 -62.23 -9.40 -30.77
N LEU A 1231 -62.55 -8.42 -31.61
CA LEU A 1231 -63.92 -8.16 -32.05
C LEU A 1231 -64.26 -9.08 -33.24
N GLU A 1232 -65.53 -9.49 -33.37
CA GLU A 1232 -65.95 -10.33 -34.52
C GLU A 1232 -65.66 -9.67 -35.88
N SER A 1233 -65.66 -8.33 -35.96
CA SER A 1233 -65.36 -7.55 -37.17
C SER A 1233 -63.91 -7.62 -37.65
N GLU A 1234 -62.97 -8.06 -36.80
CA GLU A 1234 -61.52 -8.11 -37.11
C GLU A 1234 -61.06 -9.47 -37.64
N ARG A 1235 -61.94 -10.48 -37.71
CA ARG A 1235 -61.60 -11.83 -38.21
C ARG A 1235 -61.30 -11.90 -39.72
N SER A 1236 -61.51 -10.83 -40.50
CA SER A 1236 -61.45 -10.89 -41.98
C SER A 1236 -60.13 -10.45 -42.61
N VAL A 1237 -59.13 -10.00 -41.85
CA VAL A 1237 -57.83 -9.58 -42.41
C VAL A 1237 -56.71 -10.06 -41.50
N ILE A 1238 -56.10 -11.21 -41.84
CA ILE A 1238 -54.65 -11.50 -41.75
C ILE A 1238 -54.45 -12.93 -42.27
N THR A 1239 -53.77 -13.02 -43.41
CA THR A 1239 -53.14 -14.23 -43.95
C THR A 1239 -51.91 -14.56 -43.07
N PRO A 1240 -51.59 -15.83 -42.78
CA PRO A 1240 -50.46 -16.16 -41.93
C PRO A 1240 -49.16 -15.87 -42.68
N ARG A 1241 -48.45 -14.82 -42.28
CA ARG A 1241 -47.07 -14.59 -42.71
C ARG A 1241 -46.22 -14.10 -41.54
N ALA A 1242 -45.81 -15.03 -40.69
CA ALA A 1242 -44.59 -14.95 -39.90
C ALA A 1242 -44.30 -16.30 -39.25
N LEU A 1243 -43.13 -16.86 -39.55
CA LEU A 1243 -42.29 -17.62 -38.59
C LEU A 1243 -40.91 -17.79 -39.25
N ALA A 1244 -40.07 -16.75 -39.12
CA ALA A 1244 -38.60 -16.80 -39.10
C ALA A 1244 -38.01 -15.38 -39.06
N SER A 1245 -37.79 -14.85 -37.86
CA SER A 1245 -36.72 -13.90 -37.53
C SER A 1245 -36.51 -13.84 -36.03
#